data_AF-A0A455SQI7-F1
#
_entry.id   AF-A0A455SQI7-F1
#
_cell.length_a   1.000
_cell.length_b   1.000
_cell.length_c   1.000
_cell.angle_alpha   90.00
_cell.angle_beta   90.00
_cell.angle_gamma   90.00
#
_symmetry.space_group_name_H-M   'P 1'
#
loop_
_entity.id
_entity.type
_entity.pdbx_description
1 polymer ?
#
loop_
_entity_poly.entity_id
_entity_poly.type
_entity_poly.pdbx_seq_one_letter_code
_entity_poly.pdbx_strand_id
1 'polypeptide(L)'
;MSNPIPSPFRYRVAAIQYEPTLGEKEKNVRDLLHLAEEAAKNRASLIVLPEMGTTGYCWTSREEIQPFVESIPGPTSQQFQELAARYHCSIALALPEVDPLTQVYYNSMVLIGPKGITGTYRKIHSYMSEPRWARDGDKGVPVWDTELGRLSGLMSQDAFYCESARLSALHGADVLLLPSSQVGDQQVMGWWMARALENGLYVVVANRYGNERGVQFSGGSCIINPDGTLQDFLSKGDGIVYGEIDLQASRQKVWGQGAVSRGDRLKDRRPAEYIQLVDNTYLWEPLRYHGLYELGSLPPGQLSCVGFLQLGLGTFTRSTTSNNLATIEALGNLIRAVIKDSGPACPDVLVLPELLLPGPLPREQQGNLSDEEYRNYIQRGAIQIPGPETAAFATLAEELQLSMVLGVAEYADGHYYNSVVLIDPEGVYGTYRKLHLTERDRLWATPGNAGLPTFDTPSGRIGLTTGYDALFPETIRVLASKGADLVCAPTLLDFPDPVPLPFTAPTFTIPSILGFEEEEPPQHYLWRIRAAEHNVYLAVTNWSGQHADARANGLSGIFSPTGANEVIADEDEPGLMLMTIDTREQRTGRRTTHTLGYAPGDMAGSLTGELDYSIQDSIPGNSVRSKPMLRKRQPYWYLDLVKPKIDQ
;
A
#
# COMPACT_ATOMS: atom_id res chain seq x y z
N MET A 1 21.26 -31.22 -25.49
CA MET A 1 20.34 -30.22 -24.91
C MET A 1 20.62 -28.91 -25.63
N SER A 2 19.78 -28.56 -26.61
CA SER A 2 19.92 -27.34 -27.40
C SER A 2 19.50 -26.16 -26.53
N ASN A 3 20.43 -25.25 -26.25
CA ASN A 3 20.10 -23.94 -25.67
C ASN A 3 19.00 -23.29 -26.54
N PRO A 4 17.93 -22.75 -25.93
CA PRO A 4 16.94 -22.02 -26.69
C PRO A 4 17.62 -20.82 -27.36
N ILE A 5 17.28 -20.60 -28.63
CA ILE A 5 17.74 -19.45 -29.42
C ILE A 5 17.33 -18.18 -28.63
N PRO A 6 18.24 -17.21 -28.40
CA PRO A 6 17.88 -15.98 -27.70
C PRO A 6 16.73 -15.30 -28.43
N SER A 7 15.60 -15.20 -27.75
CA SER A 7 14.44 -14.46 -28.20
C SER A 7 14.79 -12.96 -28.18
N PRO A 8 14.42 -12.15 -29.19
CA PRO A 8 14.64 -10.70 -29.18
C PRO A 8 13.90 -9.97 -28.04
N PHE A 9 13.14 -10.70 -27.23
CA PHE A 9 12.39 -10.20 -26.08
C PHE A 9 13.04 -10.50 -24.73
N ARG A 10 14.17 -11.23 -24.68
CA ARG A 10 14.86 -11.59 -23.43
C ARG A 10 16.31 -11.11 -23.39
N TYR A 11 16.70 -10.53 -22.26
CA TYR A 11 18.06 -10.06 -22.03
C TYR A 11 18.43 -10.08 -20.55
N ARG A 12 19.73 -10.14 -20.28
CA ARG A 12 20.28 -10.14 -18.92
C ARG A 12 20.46 -8.72 -18.41
N VAL A 13 20.20 -8.51 -17.12
CA VAL A 13 20.42 -7.23 -16.43
C VAL A 13 21.33 -7.41 -15.24
N ALA A 14 21.88 -6.29 -14.77
CA ALA A 14 22.63 -6.20 -13.54
C ALA A 14 22.17 -5.02 -12.66
N ALA A 15 21.99 -5.26 -11.38
CA ALA A 15 21.88 -4.24 -10.35
C ALA A 15 23.16 -4.25 -9.51
N ILE A 16 23.82 -3.09 -9.38
CA ILE A 16 25.07 -2.97 -8.63
C ILE A 16 24.77 -2.49 -7.21
N GLN A 17 25.32 -3.18 -6.22
CA GLN A 17 25.38 -2.72 -4.84
C GLN A 17 26.78 -2.21 -4.55
N TYR A 18 26.88 -1.02 -3.97
CA TYR A 18 28.16 -0.39 -3.68
C TYR A 18 28.10 0.49 -2.44
N GLU A 19 29.16 0.49 -1.64
CA GLU A 19 29.42 1.40 -0.53
C GLU A 19 30.30 2.57 -0.97
N PRO A 20 29.71 3.71 -1.37
CA PRO A 20 30.49 4.88 -1.74
C PRO A 20 31.17 5.50 -0.53
N THR A 21 32.40 5.97 -0.73
CA THR A 21 33.11 6.78 0.27
C THR A 21 32.79 8.25 0.02
N LEU A 22 32.18 8.92 1.00
CA LEU A 22 31.73 10.31 0.88
C LEU A 22 32.86 11.25 0.44
N GLY A 23 32.65 11.97 -0.67
CA GLY A 23 33.61 12.94 -1.22
C GLY A 23 34.79 12.35 -1.99
N GLU A 24 35.01 11.04 -1.97
CA GLU A 24 36.08 10.36 -2.73
C GLU A 24 35.63 10.04 -4.16
N LYS A 25 35.19 11.06 -4.90
CA LYS A 25 34.48 10.90 -6.17
C LYS A 25 35.27 10.12 -7.22
N GLU A 26 36.54 10.41 -7.38
CA GLU A 26 37.40 9.73 -8.36
C GLU A 26 37.56 8.24 -8.01
N LYS A 27 37.64 7.89 -6.72
CA LYS A 27 37.66 6.50 -6.28
C LYS A 27 36.34 5.82 -6.59
N ASN A 28 35.23 6.42 -6.16
CA ASN A 28 33.89 5.86 -6.34
C ASN A 28 33.57 5.61 -7.83
N VAL A 29 33.89 6.57 -8.70
CA VAL A 29 33.68 6.44 -10.15
C VAL A 29 34.54 5.31 -10.73
N ARG A 30 35.80 5.17 -10.33
CA ARG A 30 36.66 4.05 -10.77
C ARG A 30 36.10 2.69 -10.35
N ASP A 31 35.65 2.58 -9.10
CA ASP A 31 35.11 1.32 -8.56
C ASP A 31 33.79 0.95 -9.25
N LEU A 32 32.89 1.92 -9.45
CA LEU A 32 31.65 1.71 -10.20
C LEU A 32 31.89 1.35 -11.67
N LEU A 33 32.88 1.96 -12.33
CA LEU A 33 33.28 1.57 -13.69
C LEU A 33 33.80 0.12 -13.72
N HIS A 34 34.54 -0.31 -12.70
CA HIS A 34 35.02 -1.69 -12.60
C HIS A 34 33.86 -2.69 -12.47
N LEU A 35 32.91 -2.43 -11.56
CA LEU A 35 31.72 -3.27 -11.37
C LEU A 35 30.82 -3.26 -12.61
N ALA A 36 30.63 -2.11 -13.25
CA ALA A 36 29.87 -2.02 -14.52
C ALA A 36 30.57 -2.77 -15.66
N GLU A 37 31.91 -2.72 -15.73
CA GLU A 37 32.68 -3.49 -16.70
C GLU A 37 32.51 -4.99 -16.46
N GLU A 38 32.56 -5.44 -15.21
CA GLU A 38 32.34 -6.83 -14.84
C GLU A 38 30.93 -7.30 -15.23
N ALA A 39 29.91 -6.51 -14.93
CA ALA A 39 28.53 -6.79 -15.34
C ALA A 39 28.40 -6.93 -16.87
N ALA A 40 29.01 -6.00 -17.61
CA ALA A 40 29.01 -6.01 -19.06
C ALA A 40 29.76 -7.23 -19.65
N LYS A 41 30.92 -7.60 -19.09
CA LYS A 41 31.64 -8.84 -19.44
C LYS A 41 30.81 -10.10 -19.17
N ASN A 42 29.97 -10.06 -18.14
CA ASN A 42 28.97 -11.09 -17.83
C ASN A 42 27.68 -10.99 -18.66
N ARG A 43 27.71 -10.23 -19.76
CA ARG A 43 26.65 -10.08 -20.77
C ARG A 43 25.39 -9.38 -20.25
N ALA A 44 25.49 -8.56 -19.22
CA ALA A 44 24.38 -7.67 -18.86
C ALA A 44 24.19 -6.62 -19.96
N SER A 45 23.01 -6.60 -20.57
CA SER A 45 22.62 -5.59 -21.57
C SER A 45 22.14 -4.29 -20.91
N LEU A 46 21.66 -4.37 -19.67
CA LEU A 46 21.19 -3.25 -18.87
C LEU A 46 21.84 -3.30 -17.48
N ILE A 47 22.45 -2.20 -17.04
CA ILE A 47 23.17 -2.09 -15.77
C ILE A 47 22.62 -0.89 -15.01
N VAL A 48 22.23 -1.08 -13.75
CA VAL A 48 21.77 0.02 -12.88
C VAL A 48 22.75 0.20 -11.73
N LEU A 49 23.16 1.45 -11.49
CA LEU A 49 24.08 1.83 -10.42
C LEU A 49 23.32 2.50 -9.25
N PRO A 50 23.84 2.46 -8.01
CA PRO A 50 23.20 3.08 -6.85
C PRO A 50 23.01 4.59 -6.96
N GLU A 51 21.98 5.09 -6.28
CA GLU A 51 21.76 6.53 -6.10
C GLU A 51 22.98 7.16 -5.43
N MET A 52 23.45 8.30 -5.97
CA MET A 52 24.59 9.05 -5.44
C MET A 52 25.87 8.19 -5.20
N GLY A 53 25.97 7.04 -5.88
CA GLY A 53 27.11 6.13 -5.76
C GLY A 53 28.43 6.77 -6.20
N THR A 54 28.39 7.85 -6.97
CA THR A 54 29.58 8.60 -7.41
C THR A 54 30.19 9.44 -6.29
N THR A 55 29.42 9.85 -5.28
CA THR A 55 29.84 10.92 -4.35
C THR A 55 29.60 10.60 -2.88
N GLY A 56 28.71 9.66 -2.56
CA GLY A 56 28.07 9.59 -1.24
C GLY A 56 26.86 10.54 -1.15
N TYR A 57 26.09 10.44 -0.07
CA TYR A 57 24.72 10.96 0.03
C TYR A 57 24.49 11.97 1.17
N CYS A 58 25.14 11.78 2.32
CA CYS A 58 24.89 12.52 3.57
C CYS A 58 25.51 13.92 3.59
N TRP A 59 25.18 14.75 2.60
CA TRP A 59 25.56 16.15 2.49
C TRP A 59 24.70 17.04 3.39
N THR A 60 25.32 18.05 4.00
CA THR A 60 24.68 18.91 5.00
C THR A 60 24.31 20.29 4.45
N SER A 61 24.91 20.71 3.34
CA SER A 61 24.62 21.98 2.69
C SER A 61 24.97 21.98 1.20
N ARG A 62 24.49 23.01 0.50
CA ARG A 62 24.82 23.26 -0.90
C ARG A 62 26.31 23.52 -1.12
N GLU A 63 26.96 24.25 -0.21
CA GLU A 63 28.38 24.58 -0.27
C GLU A 63 29.25 23.31 -0.17
N GLU A 64 28.84 22.36 0.66
CA GLU A 64 29.58 21.12 0.88
C GLU A 64 29.61 20.23 -0.37
N ILE A 65 28.48 20.10 -1.07
CA ILE A 65 28.38 19.27 -2.28
C ILE A 65 28.89 19.99 -3.55
N GLN A 66 29.02 21.32 -3.51
CA GLN A 66 29.38 22.16 -4.66
C GLN A 66 30.61 21.67 -5.48
N PRO A 67 31.68 21.11 -4.89
CA PRO A 67 32.80 20.58 -5.66
C PRO A 67 32.49 19.32 -6.47
N PHE A 68 31.39 18.63 -6.17
CA PHE A 68 31.08 17.29 -6.68
C PHE A 68 29.99 17.28 -7.75
N VAL A 69 29.22 18.35 -7.89
CA VAL A 69 28.17 18.46 -8.90
C VAL A 69 28.75 18.57 -10.32
N GLU A 70 28.09 17.99 -11.31
CA GLU A 70 28.47 18.09 -12.73
C GLU A 70 27.26 18.39 -13.62
N SER A 71 27.49 19.02 -14.77
CA SER A 71 26.46 19.06 -15.82
C SER A 71 26.25 17.67 -16.41
N ILE A 72 25.08 17.43 -17.00
CA ILE A 72 24.82 16.24 -17.80
C ILE A 72 24.53 16.70 -19.24
N PRO A 73 25.36 16.36 -20.24
CA PRO A 73 26.60 15.59 -20.16
C PRO A 73 27.73 16.30 -19.37
N GLY A 74 28.63 15.49 -18.82
CA GLY A 74 29.78 15.90 -18.00
C GLY A 74 30.84 14.79 -17.85
N PRO A 75 31.98 15.09 -17.20
CA PRO A 75 33.14 14.19 -17.09
C PRO A 75 32.83 12.77 -16.64
N THR A 76 31.97 12.60 -15.63
CA THR A 76 31.58 11.28 -15.14
C THR A 76 30.72 10.55 -16.17
N SER A 77 29.67 11.19 -16.69
CA SER A 77 28.80 10.57 -17.71
C SER A 77 29.54 10.21 -19.01
N GLN A 78 30.65 10.90 -19.33
CA GLN A 78 31.47 10.59 -20.50
C GLN A 78 32.22 9.26 -20.33
N GLN A 79 32.79 9.00 -19.14
CA GLN A 79 33.48 7.73 -18.86
C GLN A 79 32.52 6.54 -18.97
N PHE A 80 31.29 6.67 -18.47
CA PHE A 80 30.27 5.62 -18.60
C PHE A 80 29.75 5.48 -20.04
N GLN A 81 29.73 6.55 -20.86
CA GLN A 81 29.44 6.46 -22.29
C GLN A 81 30.49 5.65 -23.05
N GLU A 82 31.77 5.83 -22.74
CA GLU A 82 32.85 5.03 -23.35
C GLU A 82 32.71 3.55 -23.00
N LEU A 83 32.34 3.23 -21.76
CA LEU A 83 32.09 1.86 -21.33
C LEU A 83 30.85 1.26 -22.01
N ALA A 84 29.74 1.98 -22.04
CA ALA A 84 28.49 1.57 -22.69
C ALA A 84 28.69 1.31 -24.19
N ALA A 85 29.44 2.18 -24.88
CA ALA A 85 29.77 2.01 -26.29
C ALA A 85 30.68 0.79 -26.53
N ARG A 86 31.69 0.58 -25.68
CA ARG A 86 32.65 -0.54 -25.79
C ARG A 86 31.98 -1.89 -25.65
N TYR A 87 31.04 -2.02 -24.71
CA TYR A 87 30.38 -3.30 -24.41
C TYR A 87 28.97 -3.44 -25.01
N HIS A 88 28.51 -2.43 -25.75
CA HIS A 88 27.16 -2.39 -26.34
C HIS A 88 26.04 -2.62 -25.31
N CYS A 89 26.11 -1.95 -24.16
CA CYS A 89 25.12 -2.05 -23.08
C CYS A 89 24.51 -0.67 -22.73
N SER A 90 23.43 -0.70 -21.95
CA SER A 90 22.81 0.48 -21.34
C SER A 90 23.13 0.56 -19.86
N ILE A 91 23.41 1.77 -19.36
CA ILE A 91 23.80 2.04 -17.97
C ILE A 91 22.93 3.17 -17.42
N ALA A 92 22.24 2.91 -16.31
CA ALA A 92 21.61 3.94 -15.49
C ALA A 92 22.58 4.38 -14.38
N LEU A 93 23.01 5.64 -14.48
CA LEU A 93 23.96 6.26 -13.57
C LEU A 93 23.26 7.38 -12.80
N ALA A 94 23.35 7.38 -11.47
CA ALA A 94 22.87 8.48 -10.63
C ALA A 94 24.03 9.33 -10.11
N LEU A 95 23.88 10.66 -10.18
CA LEU A 95 24.88 11.64 -9.77
C LEU A 95 24.23 13.00 -9.38
N PRO A 96 24.93 13.85 -8.62
CA PRO A 96 24.46 15.22 -8.40
C PRO A 96 24.67 16.08 -9.65
N GLU A 97 23.57 16.52 -10.26
CA GLU A 97 23.54 17.38 -11.45
C GLU A 97 23.62 18.85 -11.04
N VAL A 98 24.39 19.66 -11.78
CA VAL A 98 24.20 21.11 -11.87
C VAL A 98 23.66 21.49 -13.24
N ASP A 99 22.54 22.19 -13.26
CA ASP A 99 22.01 22.76 -14.49
C ASP A 99 22.92 23.92 -14.94
N PRO A 100 23.53 23.86 -16.14
CA PRO A 100 24.50 24.85 -16.56
C PRO A 100 23.89 26.24 -16.79
N LEU A 101 22.58 26.32 -17.07
CA LEU A 101 21.88 27.58 -17.33
C LEU A 101 21.41 28.24 -16.04
N THR A 102 20.78 27.47 -15.15
CA THR A 102 20.16 28.00 -13.93
C THR A 102 21.08 27.91 -12.70
N GLN A 103 22.17 27.14 -12.80
CA GLN A 103 23.06 26.79 -11.70
C GLN A 103 22.36 26.04 -10.55
N VAL A 104 21.15 25.52 -10.76
CA VAL A 104 20.39 24.75 -9.77
C VAL A 104 20.94 23.33 -9.68
N TYR A 105 20.98 22.78 -8.46
CA TYR A 105 21.44 21.42 -8.22
C TYR A 105 20.27 20.45 -8.09
N TYR A 106 20.44 19.24 -8.61
CA TYR A 106 19.42 18.19 -8.59
C TYR A 106 20.06 16.83 -8.30
N ASN A 107 19.38 15.96 -7.59
CA ASN A 107 19.71 14.54 -7.60
C ASN A 107 19.14 13.91 -8.87
N SER A 108 20.01 13.37 -9.73
CA SER A 108 19.64 13.03 -11.10
C SER A 108 20.14 11.66 -11.52
N MET A 109 19.36 11.01 -12.38
CA MET A 109 19.77 9.81 -13.10
C MET A 109 19.93 10.13 -14.59
N VAL A 110 20.97 9.60 -15.20
CA VAL A 110 21.17 9.59 -16.65
C VAL A 110 21.11 8.15 -17.15
N LEU A 111 20.29 7.91 -18.18
CA LEU A 111 20.31 6.66 -18.93
C LEU A 111 21.27 6.83 -20.10
N ILE A 112 22.33 6.02 -20.11
CA ILE A 112 23.36 5.99 -21.13
C ILE A 112 23.16 4.72 -21.95
N GLY A 113 23.07 4.83 -23.27
CA GLY A 113 23.03 3.70 -24.20
C GLY A 113 24.33 3.57 -25.00
N PRO A 114 24.41 2.57 -25.89
CA PRO A 114 25.61 2.31 -26.70
C PRO A 114 25.92 3.43 -27.71
N LYS A 115 24.94 4.30 -28.00
CA LYS A 115 25.03 5.43 -28.92
C LYS A 115 25.19 6.78 -28.20
N GLY A 116 25.32 6.78 -26.87
CA GLY A 116 25.39 7.98 -26.04
C GLY A 116 24.22 8.11 -25.06
N ILE A 117 24.02 9.31 -24.49
CA ILE A 117 22.93 9.58 -23.54
C ILE A 117 21.56 9.41 -24.21
N THR A 118 20.72 8.58 -23.60
CA THR A 118 19.32 8.35 -24.02
C THR A 118 18.39 9.36 -23.36
N GLY A 119 18.63 9.71 -22.10
CA GLY A 119 17.88 10.75 -21.41
C GLY A 119 18.25 10.91 -19.94
N THR A 120 17.58 11.85 -19.28
CA THR A 120 17.83 12.20 -17.87
C THR A 120 16.53 12.26 -17.08
N TYR A 121 16.62 11.94 -15.80
CA TYR A 121 15.57 12.07 -14.80
C TYR A 121 16.11 12.89 -13.62
N ARG A 122 15.30 13.80 -13.07
CA ARG A 122 15.60 14.54 -11.83
C ARG A 122 14.61 14.07 -10.77
N LYS A 123 15.09 13.62 -9.62
CA LYS A 123 14.28 13.02 -8.55
C LYS A 123 13.18 13.99 -8.10
N ILE A 124 11.92 13.57 -8.15
CA ILE A 124 10.77 14.44 -7.86
C ILE A 124 10.40 14.44 -6.37
N HIS A 125 10.64 13.34 -5.65
CA HIS A 125 10.40 13.27 -4.20
C HIS A 125 11.71 13.27 -3.42
N SER A 126 12.10 14.41 -2.87
CA SER A 126 13.28 14.50 -2.01
C SER A 126 13.11 13.75 -0.68
N TYR A 127 14.14 13.03 -0.26
CA TYR A 127 14.34 12.52 1.10
C TYR A 127 14.92 13.62 1.99
N MET A 128 14.76 13.51 3.32
CA MET A 128 15.01 14.58 4.29
C MET A 128 16.36 15.33 4.20
N SER A 129 17.43 14.72 3.67
CA SER A 129 18.73 15.36 3.51
C SER A 129 18.86 16.20 2.23
N GLU A 130 18.17 15.82 1.15
CA GLU A 130 18.34 16.42 -0.17
C GLU A 130 17.89 17.88 -0.27
N PRO A 131 16.80 18.33 0.39
CA PRO A 131 16.37 19.72 0.33
C PRO A 131 17.40 20.73 0.86
N ARG A 132 18.46 20.26 1.53
CA ARG A 132 19.57 21.12 1.98
C ARG A 132 20.53 21.51 0.86
N TRP A 133 20.52 20.79 -0.27
CA TRP A 133 21.48 21.01 -1.36
C TRP A 133 20.89 20.91 -2.78
N ALA A 134 19.81 20.16 -2.98
CA ALA A 134 19.12 19.98 -4.26
C ALA A 134 17.70 20.54 -4.27
N ARG A 135 17.19 20.81 -5.48
CA ARG A 135 15.76 21.03 -5.72
C ARG A 135 15.08 19.75 -6.17
N ASP A 136 13.76 19.70 -5.94
CA ASP A 136 12.89 18.69 -6.54
C ASP A 136 12.91 18.78 -8.08
N GLY A 137 12.81 17.62 -8.71
CA GLY A 137 12.90 17.46 -10.15
C GLY A 137 11.74 18.11 -10.92
N ASP A 138 12.07 18.58 -12.13
CA ASP A 138 11.21 19.39 -12.99
C ASP A 138 10.99 18.79 -14.39
N LYS A 139 11.45 17.56 -14.62
CA LYS A 139 11.38 16.88 -15.92
C LYS A 139 10.25 15.86 -16.06
N GLY A 140 9.46 15.65 -15.00
CA GLY A 140 8.43 14.60 -14.94
C GLY A 140 9.01 13.18 -14.89
N VAL A 141 8.16 12.18 -15.11
CA VAL A 141 8.53 10.74 -15.10
C VAL A 141 8.78 10.26 -16.54
N PRO A 142 10.04 10.02 -16.95
CA PRO A 142 10.38 9.71 -18.34
C PRO A 142 10.17 8.23 -18.68
N VAL A 143 9.78 7.97 -19.93
CA VAL A 143 9.87 6.63 -20.54
C VAL A 143 10.67 6.76 -21.83
N TRP A 144 11.75 5.98 -21.94
CA TRP A 144 12.66 6.00 -23.07
C TRP A 144 12.44 4.75 -23.94
N ASP A 145 12.23 4.94 -25.24
CA ASP A 145 12.22 3.85 -26.22
C ASP A 145 13.66 3.42 -26.50
N THR A 146 13.96 2.14 -26.28
CA THR A 146 15.30 1.57 -26.48
C THR A 146 15.23 0.22 -27.21
N GLU A 147 16.39 -0.28 -27.65
CA GLU A 147 16.51 -1.63 -28.21
C GLU A 147 16.20 -2.73 -27.17
N LEU A 148 16.18 -2.38 -25.88
CA LEU A 148 15.84 -3.26 -24.76
C LEU A 148 14.36 -3.14 -24.32
N GLY A 149 13.52 -2.48 -25.11
CA GLY A 149 12.15 -2.14 -24.73
C GLY A 149 12.04 -0.74 -24.11
N ARG A 150 10.92 -0.47 -23.44
CA ARG A 150 10.66 0.84 -22.83
C ARG A 150 11.17 0.89 -21.40
N LEU A 151 12.15 1.75 -21.15
CA LEU A 151 12.77 1.91 -19.84
C LEU A 151 12.27 3.18 -19.15
N SER A 152 11.90 3.09 -17.87
CA SER A 152 11.56 4.25 -17.04
C SER A 152 12.56 4.42 -15.91
N GLY A 153 12.75 5.66 -15.47
CA GLY A 153 13.63 6.01 -14.36
C GLY A 153 12.88 6.58 -13.17
N LEU A 154 13.06 5.99 -11.99
CA LEU A 154 12.69 6.58 -10.70
C LEU A 154 13.88 6.46 -9.75
N MET A 155 13.85 7.15 -8.62
CA MET A 155 14.96 7.11 -7.67
C MET A 155 14.47 7.01 -6.23
N SER A 156 14.91 5.95 -5.54
CA SER A 156 14.84 5.81 -4.07
C SER A 156 13.45 6.18 -3.51
N GLN A 157 13.35 7.35 -2.86
CA GLN A 157 12.13 7.90 -2.27
C GLN A 157 10.92 7.96 -3.22
N ASP A 158 11.12 8.06 -4.53
CA ASP A 158 10.04 8.02 -5.52
C ASP A 158 9.21 6.73 -5.45
N ALA A 159 9.83 5.61 -5.05
CA ALA A 159 9.16 4.33 -4.90
C ALA A 159 8.20 4.28 -3.69
N PHE A 160 8.27 5.23 -2.76
CA PHE A 160 7.28 5.32 -1.66
C PHE A 160 5.94 5.90 -2.11
N TYR A 161 5.89 6.50 -3.30
CA TYR A 161 4.68 7.07 -3.89
C TYR A 161 4.24 6.18 -5.05
N CYS A 162 3.08 5.54 -4.90
CA CYS A 162 2.53 4.63 -5.92
C CYS A 162 2.33 5.33 -7.28
N GLU A 163 2.04 6.64 -7.24
CA GLU A 163 1.81 7.50 -8.39
C GLU A 163 3.01 7.54 -9.33
N SER A 164 4.24 7.56 -8.80
CA SER A 164 5.47 7.64 -9.60
C SER A 164 5.64 6.42 -10.52
N ALA A 165 5.48 5.22 -9.94
CA ALA A 165 5.57 3.97 -10.71
C ALA A 165 4.36 3.78 -11.63
N ARG A 166 3.18 4.24 -11.18
CA ARG A 166 1.96 4.24 -12.01
C ARG A 166 2.14 5.05 -13.28
N LEU A 167 2.69 6.26 -13.20
CA LEU A 167 2.96 7.10 -14.37
C LEU A 167 3.89 6.41 -15.37
N SER A 168 4.93 5.74 -14.87
CA SER A 168 5.83 4.92 -15.72
C SER A 168 5.05 3.84 -16.48
N ALA A 169 4.18 3.11 -15.78
CA ALA A 169 3.39 2.03 -16.36
C ALA A 169 2.36 2.52 -17.37
N LEU A 170 1.68 3.64 -17.09
CA LEU A 170 0.70 4.25 -17.99
C LEU A 170 1.36 4.79 -19.27
N HIS A 171 2.61 5.24 -19.20
CA HIS A 171 3.42 5.58 -20.38
C HIS A 171 4.00 4.35 -21.10
N GLY A 172 3.65 3.13 -20.65
CA GLY A 172 4.00 1.88 -21.32
C GLY A 172 5.41 1.40 -21.05
N ALA A 173 6.01 1.74 -19.90
CA ALA A 173 7.28 1.16 -19.49
C ALA A 173 7.19 -0.37 -19.40
N ASP A 174 8.28 -1.03 -19.76
CA ASP A 174 8.50 -2.47 -19.59
C ASP A 174 9.33 -2.74 -18.32
N VAL A 175 10.35 -1.90 -18.07
CA VAL A 175 11.29 -2.02 -16.95
C VAL A 175 11.46 -0.68 -16.24
N LEU A 176 11.40 -0.71 -14.92
CA LEU A 176 11.69 0.41 -14.04
C LEU A 176 13.11 0.30 -13.48
N LEU A 177 13.94 1.30 -13.76
CA LEU A 177 15.29 1.45 -13.23
C LEU A 177 15.21 2.24 -11.93
N LEU A 178 15.71 1.66 -10.83
CA LEU A 178 15.60 2.25 -9.50
C LEU A 178 16.96 2.32 -8.77
N PRO A 179 17.83 3.29 -9.11
CA PRO A 179 18.92 3.70 -8.23
C PRO A 179 18.37 4.09 -6.86
N SER A 180 18.93 3.52 -5.80
CA SER A 180 18.45 3.70 -4.43
C SER A 180 19.57 3.99 -3.44
N SER A 181 19.23 4.76 -2.40
CA SER A 181 20.01 4.94 -1.17
C SER A 181 19.13 4.72 0.06
N GLN A 182 18.53 3.53 0.16
CA GLN A 182 17.58 3.22 1.21
C GLN A 182 18.28 3.11 2.58
N VAL A 183 17.72 3.81 3.56
CA VAL A 183 18.14 3.76 4.97
C VAL A 183 17.35 2.66 5.69
N GLY A 184 18.01 2.01 6.65
CA GLY A 184 17.40 1.02 7.54
C GLY A 184 18.07 -0.34 7.49
N ASP A 185 17.33 -1.34 7.96
CA ASP A 185 17.82 -2.70 8.11
C ASP A 185 18.10 -3.38 6.77
N GLN A 186 19.00 -4.36 6.80
CA GLN A 186 19.51 -5.01 5.61
C GLN A 186 18.50 -6.00 5.01
N GLN A 187 17.61 -5.49 4.17
CA GLN A 187 16.55 -6.28 3.53
C GLN A 187 16.08 -5.63 2.24
N VAL A 188 15.40 -6.44 1.42
CA VAL A 188 14.66 -5.95 0.26
C VAL A 188 13.40 -5.22 0.73
N MET A 189 13.13 -4.05 0.16
CA MET A 189 11.95 -3.27 0.54
C MET A 189 10.68 -3.77 -0.15
N GLY A 190 9.62 -3.93 0.63
CA GLY A 190 8.29 -4.28 0.11
C GLY A 190 7.74 -3.29 -0.91
N TRP A 191 8.05 -2.00 -0.74
CA TRP A 191 7.65 -0.95 -1.67
C TRP A 191 8.05 -1.27 -3.12
N TRP A 192 9.28 -1.78 -3.32
CA TRP A 192 9.79 -2.12 -4.65
C TRP A 192 9.00 -3.29 -5.27
N MET A 193 8.69 -4.31 -4.46
CA MET A 193 7.90 -5.47 -4.87
C MET A 193 6.46 -5.06 -5.22
N ALA A 194 5.85 -4.18 -4.42
CA ALA A 194 4.53 -3.65 -4.71
C ALA A 194 4.52 -2.83 -6.01
N ARG A 195 5.55 -2.00 -6.28
CA ARG A 195 5.65 -1.27 -7.56
C ARG A 195 5.73 -2.19 -8.75
N ALA A 196 6.45 -3.31 -8.64
CA ALA A 196 6.50 -4.33 -9.69
C ALA A 196 5.11 -4.96 -9.90
N LEU A 197 4.53 -5.50 -8.81
CA LEU A 197 3.26 -6.22 -8.80
C LEU A 197 2.08 -5.39 -9.34
N GLU A 198 1.92 -4.16 -8.85
CA GLU A 198 0.74 -3.33 -9.16
C GLU A 198 0.79 -2.70 -10.56
N ASN A 199 1.95 -2.72 -11.21
CA ASN A 199 2.17 -2.13 -12.53
C ASN A 199 2.50 -3.17 -13.61
N GLY A 200 2.80 -4.41 -13.21
CA GLY A 200 3.30 -5.44 -14.12
C GLY A 200 4.62 -5.02 -14.77
N LEU A 201 5.54 -4.47 -13.98
CA LEU A 201 6.85 -4.01 -14.45
C LEU A 201 7.93 -4.89 -13.86
N TYR A 202 8.99 -5.14 -14.62
CA TYR A 202 10.25 -5.50 -13.98
C TYR A 202 10.80 -4.30 -13.24
N VAL A 203 11.39 -4.52 -12.06
CA VAL A 203 12.06 -3.47 -11.29
C VAL A 203 13.50 -3.91 -11.03
N VAL A 204 14.45 -3.07 -11.45
CA VAL A 204 15.89 -3.30 -11.27
C VAL A 204 16.39 -2.32 -10.22
N VAL A 205 16.57 -2.80 -9.00
CA VAL A 205 16.94 -1.97 -7.85
C VAL A 205 18.43 -2.10 -7.58
N ALA A 206 19.17 -1.02 -7.82
CA ALA A 206 20.57 -0.88 -7.44
C ALA A 206 20.63 0.01 -6.21
N ASN A 207 20.87 -0.56 -5.04
CA ASN A 207 20.89 0.17 -3.79
C ASN A 207 22.31 0.29 -3.24
N ARG A 208 22.60 1.38 -2.52
CA ARG A 208 23.88 1.50 -1.83
C ARG A 208 23.91 0.64 -0.55
N TYR A 209 25.12 0.33 -0.11
CA TYR A 209 25.39 -0.34 1.17
C TYR A 209 26.26 0.57 2.07
N GLY A 210 26.42 0.17 3.33
CA GLY A 210 27.42 0.74 4.23
C GLY A 210 26.90 1.75 5.23
N ASN A 211 27.84 2.37 5.94
CA ASN A 211 27.55 3.43 6.91
C ASN A 211 28.23 4.74 6.51
N GLU A 212 27.47 5.82 6.44
CA GLU A 212 27.99 7.14 6.12
C GLU A 212 27.50 8.14 7.17
N ARG A 213 28.41 8.76 7.91
CA ARG A 213 28.10 9.75 8.95
C ARG A 213 27.07 9.25 9.98
N GLY A 214 27.11 7.97 10.32
CA GLY A 214 26.19 7.35 11.28
C GLY A 214 24.85 6.93 10.68
N VAL A 215 24.61 7.17 9.39
CA VAL A 215 23.42 6.68 8.67
C VAL A 215 23.73 5.29 8.08
N GLN A 216 22.94 4.30 8.48
CA GLN A 216 23.04 2.94 7.95
C GLN A 216 22.19 2.78 6.68
N PHE A 217 22.82 2.36 5.59
CA PHE A 217 22.15 2.00 4.35
C PHE A 217 21.92 0.49 4.25
N SER A 218 20.77 0.10 3.73
CA SER A 218 20.27 -1.27 3.83
C SER A 218 20.92 -2.25 2.85
N GLY A 219 21.45 -1.81 1.71
CA GLY A 219 21.68 -2.72 0.59
C GLY A 219 20.35 -3.39 0.17
N GLY A 220 20.36 -4.67 -0.21
CA GLY A 220 19.16 -5.34 -0.73
C GLY A 220 18.91 -5.01 -2.21
N SER A 221 19.97 -4.69 -2.96
CA SER A 221 19.87 -4.60 -4.42
C SER A 221 19.26 -5.88 -4.97
N CYS A 222 18.34 -5.78 -5.93
CA CYS A 222 17.53 -6.92 -6.37
C CYS A 222 16.94 -6.75 -7.76
N ILE A 223 16.55 -7.88 -8.37
CA ILE A 223 15.77 -7.94 -9.60
C ILE A 223 14.39 -8.51 -9.29
N ILE A 224 13.34 -7.75 -9.62
CA ILE A 224 11.95 -8.08 -9.28
C ILE A 224 11.14 -8.33 -10.56
N ASN A 225 10.37 -9.42 -10.57
CA ASN A 225 9.46 -9.81 -11.63
C ASN A 225 8.17 -8.96 -11.64
N PRO A 226 7.44 -8.89 -12.78
CA PRO A 226 6.15 -8.20 -12.89
C PRO A 226 5.05 -8.66 -11.91
N ASP A 227 5.19 -9.81 -11.28
CA ASP A 227 4.28 -10.33 -10.24
C ASP A 227 4.75 -10.01 -8.81
N GLY A 228 5.83 -9.23 -8.65
CA GLY A 228 6.40 -8.87 -7.35
C GLY A 228 7.38 -9.88 -6.78
N THR A 229 7.56 -11.06 -7.40
CA THR A 229 8.53 -12.06 -6.92
C THR A 229 9.97 -11.64 -7.21
N LEU A 230 10.90 -12.04 -6.35
CA LEU A 230 12.33 -11.79 -6.57
C LEU A 230 12.95 -12.87 -7.46
N GLN A 231 13.81 -12.45 -8.38
CA GLN A 231 14.72 -13.39 -9.07
C GLN A 231 15.98 -13.62 -8.25
N ASP A 232 16.60 -12.55 -7.78
CA ASP A 232 17.84 -12.57 -7.01
C ASP A 232 18.02 -11.24 -6.25
N PHE A 233 18.82 -11.27 -5.20
CA PHE A 233 19.14 -10.09 -4.39
C PHE A 233 20.49 -10.22 -3.66
N LEU A 234 21.07 -9.08 -3.27
CA LEU A 234 22.29 -9.01 -2.47
C LEU A 234 22.03 -8.28 -1.15
N SER A 235 22.11 -9.00 -0.04
CA SER A 235 21.81 -8.46 1.29
C SER A 235 22.91 -7.58 1.87
N LYS A 236 24.19 -7.93 1.66
CA LYS A 236 25.34 -7.30 2.32
C LYS A 236 26.51 -7.10 1.36
N GLY A 237 27.29 -6.04 1.62
CA GLY A 237 28.55 -5.77 0.92
C GLY A 237 28.39 -5.33 -0.53
N ASP A 238 29.52 -5.07 -1.18
CA ASP A 238 29.57 -4.69 -2.59
C ASP A 238 29.39 -5.90 -3.51
N GLY A 239 28.72 -5.71 -4.64
CA GLY A 239 28.55 -6.79 -5.61
C GLY A 239 27.54 -6.49 -6.70
N ILE A 240 27.25 -7.52 -7.50
CA ILE A 240 26.37 -7.44 -8.67
C ILE A 240 25.30 -8.51 -8.56
N VAL A 241 24.05 -8.09 -8.64
CA VAL A 241 22.90 -8.99 -8.76
C VAL A 241 22.50 -9.09 -10.22
N TYR A 242 22.34 -10.31 -10.71
CA TYR A 242 21.95 -10.56 -12.09
C TYR A 242 20.52 -11.09 -12.17
N GLY A 243 19.85 -10.79 -13.28
CA GLY A 243 18.56 -11.37 -13.60
C GLY A 243 18.26 -11.32 -15.09
N GLU A 244 17.08 -11.78 -15.47
CA GLU A 244 16.59 -11.79 -16.85
C GLU A 244 15.28 -11.00 -16.98
N ILE A 245 15.16 -10.24 -18.06
CA ILE A 245 13.92 -9.57 -18.44
C ILE A 245 13.27 -10.36 -19.56
N ASP A 246 11.95 -10.53 -19.50
CA ASP A 246 11.11 -10.95 -20.62
C ASP A 246 10.07 -9.87 -20.93
N LEU A 247 10.27 -9.13 -22.03
CA LEU A 247 9.37 -8.05 -22.43
C LEU A 247 7.93 -8.53 -22.68
N GLN A 248 7.72 -9.81 -22.99
CA GLN A 248 6.36 -10.33 -23.14
C GLN A 248 5.66 -10.44 -21.79
N ALA A 249 6.38 -10.83 -20.73
CA ALA A 249 5.84 -10.96 -19.39
C ALA A 249 5.43 -9.59 -18.82
N SER A 250 6.25 -8.54 -18.99
CA SER A 250 5.91 -7.19 -18.52
C SER A 250 4.68 -6.61 -19.23
N ARG A 251 4.47 -6.95 -20.50
CA ARG A 251 3.33 -6.47 -21.31
C ARG A 251 2.02 -7.18 -21.00
N GLN A 252 2.08 -8.33 -20.33
CA GLN A 252 0.90 -9.02 -19.81
C GLN A 252 0.47 -8.36 -18.49
N LYS A 253 -0.50 -7.45 -18.58
CA LYS A 253 -1.00 -6.68 -17.42
C LYS A 253 -2.06 -7.43 -16.60
N VAL A 254 -2.27 -8.72 -16.82
CA VAL A 254 -3.23 -9.54 -16.05
C VAL A 254 -2.72 -9.88 -14.65
N TRP A 255 -3.59 -9.84 -13.64
CA TRP A 255 -3.26 -10.24 -12.27
C TRP A 255 -3.00 -11.74 -12.14
N GLY A 256 -2.01 -12.11 -11.31
CA GLY A 256 -1.64 -13.51 -11.05
C GLY A 256 -0.88 -14.21 -12.18
N GLN A 257 -0.52 -15.48 -11.97
CA GLN A 257 0.00 -16.39 -12.99
C GLN A 257 -1.04 -17.50 -13.28
N GLY A 258 -1.31 -17.83 -14.55
CA GLY A 258 -2.18 -18.95 -14.92
C GLY A 258 -3.13 -18.69 -16.09
N ALA A 259 -4.01 -19.65 -16.35
CA ALA A 259 -4.97 -19.62 -17.46
C ALA A 259 -6.25 -18.80 -17.18
N VAL A 260 -6.54 -18.51 -15.90
CA VAL A 260 -7.72 -17.73 -15.48
C VAL A 260 -7.28 -16.31 -15.16
N SER A 261 -7.82 -15.35 -15.91
CA SER A 261 -7.61 -13.92 -15.69
C SER A 261 -8.27 -13.48 -14.38
N ARG A 262 -7.50 -12.87 -13.47
CA ARG A 262 -8.04 -12.21 -12.26
C ARG A 262 -8.34 -10.72 -12.51
N GLY A 263 -8.39 -10.30 -13.77
CA GLY A 263 -8.51 -8.91 -14.20
C GLY A 263 -7.17 -8.30 -14.66
N ASP A 264 -7.18 -7.02 -15.04
CA ASP A 264 -6.04 -6.30 -15.64
C ASP A 264 -5.63 -5.08 -14.79
N ARG A 265 -4.35 -5.04 -14.41
CA ARG A 265 -3.71 -4.01 -13.58
C ARG A 265 -3.90 -2.59 -14.09
N LEU A 266 -4.02 -2.40 -15.41
CA LEU A 266 -4.11 -1.08 -16.04
C LEU A 266 -5.50 -0.81 -16.62
N LYS A 267 -6.10 -1.78 -17.32
CA LYS A 267 -7.37 -1.57 -18.05
C LYS A 267 -8.58 -1.47 -17.14
N ASP A 268 -8.57 -2.14 -15.99
CA ASP A 268 -9.71 -2.11 -15.06
C ASP A 268 -9.79 -0.82 -14.24
N ARG A 269 -8.75 0.03 -14.31
CA ARG A 269 -8.68 1.30 -13.60
C ARG A 269 -9.76 2.27 -14.09
N ARG A 270 -10.20 3.14 -13.19
CA ARG A 270 -11.21 4.17 -13.46
C ARG A 270 -10.68 5.57 -13.11
N PRO A 271 -9.80 6.17 -13.95
CA PRO A 271 -9.16 7.46 -13.64
C PRO A 271 -10.13 8.60 -13.31
N ALA A 272 -11.34 8.59 -13.88
CA ALA A 272 -12.38 9.58 -13.56
C ALA A 272 -12.79 9.58 -12.08
N GLU A 273 -12.64 8.45 -11.38
CA GLU A 273 -12.97 8.31 -9.95
C GLU A 273 -11.81 8.77 -9.04
N TYR A 274 -10.61 8.99 -9.59
CA TYR A 274 -9.41 9.38 -8.81
C TYR A 274 -8.93 10.80 -9.10
N ILE A 275 -9.81 11.68 -9.60
CA ILE A 275 -9.40 13.04 -9.96
C ILE A 275 -8.72 13.78 -8.80
N GLN A 276 -9.09 13.45 -7.56
CA GLN A 276 -8.51 13.99 -6.32
C GLN A 276 -7.02 13.66 -6.12
N LEU A 277 -6.45 12.73 -6.89
CA LEU A 277 -5.00 12.50 -6.89
C LEU A 277 -4.20 13.68 -7.44
N VAL A 278 -4.83 14.56 -8.22
CA VAL A 278 -4.18 15.78 -8.74
C VAL A 278 -4.27 16.96 -7.77
N ASP A 279 -5.03 16.82 -6.69
CA ASP A 279 -5.19 17.87 -5.69
C ASP A 279 -3.98 17.91 -4.76
N ASN A 280 -3.53 19.12 -4.43
CA ASN A 280 -2.53 19.29 -3.38
C ASN A 280 -3.25 19.22 -2.02
N THR A 281 -3.11 18.10 -1.33
CA THR A 281 -3.71 17.89 -0.01
C THR A 281 -3.09 18.83 1.02
N TYR A 282 -3.87 19.79 1.51
CA TYR A 282 -3.55 20.85 2.46
C TYR A 282 -2.39 20.56 3.44
N LEU A 283 -1.17 20.99 3.07
CA LEU A 283 0.06 20.65 3.80
C LEU A 283 0.38 21.55 4.99
N TRP A 284 -0.27 22.72 5.12
CA TRP A 284 0.17 23.74 6.08
C TRP A 284 -0.51 23.63 7.45
N GLU A 285 -1.86 23.56 7.49
CA GLU A 285 -2.63 23.42 8.75
C GLU A 285 -3.96 22.66 8.48
N PRO A 286 -3.93 21.33 8.27
CA PRO A 286 -5.13 20.56 7.90
C PRO A 286 -6.26 20.68 8.92
N LEU A 287 -5.94 20.70 10.22
CA LEU A 287 -6.91 20.91 11.30
C LEU A 287 -7.60 22.28 11.23
N ARG A 288 -6.85 23.33 10.85
CA ARG A 288 -7.39 24.69 10.76
C ARG A 288 -8.20 24.89 9.48
N TYR A 289 -7.83 24.25 8.37
CA TYR A 289 -8.56 24.35 7.09
C TYR A 289 -10.04 24.00 7.25
N HIS A 290 -10.32 22.84 7.87
CA HIS A 290 -11.68 22.39 8.11
C HIS A 290 -12.49 23.36 8.99
N GLY A 291 -11.85 23.94 10.01
CA GLY A 291 -12.46 24.96 10.85
C GLY A 291 -12.62 26.33 10.18
N LEU A 292 -11.72 26.70 9.26
CA LEU A 292 -11.69 28.00 8.57
C LEU A 292 -12.87 28.21 7.63
N TYR A 293 -13.30 27.14 6.95
CA TYR A 293 -14.32 27.20 5.90
C TYR A 293 -15.70 26.68 6.36
N GLU A 294 -15.93 26.56 7.66
CA GLU A 294 -17.18 26.02 8.23
C GLU A 294 -17.54 24.63 7.69
N LEU A 295 -16.54 23.85 7.22
CA LEU A 295 -16.73 22.51 6.66
C LEU A 295 -16.94 21.43 7.75
N GLY A 296 -17.10 21.85 9.01
CA GLY A 296 -17.04 21.01 10.19
C GLY A 296 -15.60 20.65 10.58
N SER A 297 -15.28 20.69 11.87
CA SER A 297 -13.99 20.21 12.38
C SER A 297 -13.93 18.69 12.30
N LEU A 298 -12.75 18.13 11.99
CA LEU A 298 -12.53 16.68 12.10
C LEU A 298 -12.90 16.18 13.52
N PRO A 299 -13.68 15.09 13.67
CA PRO A 299 -14.30 14.68 14.96
C PRO A 299 -13.25 14.18 15.95
N PRO A 300 -12.96 14.76 17.14
CA PRO A 300 -11.72 14.51 17.90
C PRO A 300 -11.30 13.02 17.93
N GLY A 301 -10.08 12.72 17.46
CA GLY A 301 -9.58 11.34 17.38
C GLY A 301 -9.53 10.70 18.77
N GLN A 302 -9.56 9.36 18.81
CA GLN A 302 -9.55 8.61 20.07
C GLN A 302 -8.81 7.29 19.93
N LEU A 303 -8.56 6.63 21.06
CA LEU A 303 -8.26 5.21 21.06
C LEU A 303 -9.54 4.43 20.78
N SER A 304 -9.49 3.46 19.88
CA SER A 304 -10.62 2.59 19.55
C SER A 304 -10.15 1.17 19.31
N CYS A 305 -11.04 0.21 19.55
CA CYS A 305 -10.79 -1.19 19.20
C CYS A 305 -11.43 -1.49 17.85
N VAL A 306 -10.63 -1.88 16.86
CA VAL A 306 -11.12 -2.38 15.58
C VAL A 306 -11.02 -3.90 15.59
N GLY A 307 -12.08 -4.56 15.16
CA GLY A 307 -12.13 -6.00 15.00
C GLY A 307 -12.40 -6.41 13.56
N PHE A 308 -11.93 -7.58 13.19
CA PHE A 308 -12.40 -8.28 11.99
C PHE A 308 -12.80 -9.72 12.33
N LEU A 309 -13.75 -10.24 11.57
CA LEU A 309 -14.17 -11.64 11.67
C LEU A 309 -13.87 -12.36 10.35
N GLN A 310 -12.85 -13.20 10.36
CA GLN A 310 -12.58 -14.10 9.24
C GLN A 310 -13.58 -15.26 9.28
N LEU A 311 -14.20 -15.57 8.13
CA LEU A 311 -15.21 -16.62 8.00
C LEU A 311 -14.78 -17.64 6.96
N GLY A 312 -14.96 -18.93 7.23
CA GLY A 312 -14.75 -19.96 6.23
C GLY A 312 -15.80 -19.87 5.12
N LEU A 313 -15.43 -20.17 3.87
CA LEU A 313 -16.39 -20.21 2.76
C LEU A 313 -17.50 -21.25 2.95
N GLY A 314 -17.27 -22.27 3.77
CA GLY A 314 -18.28 -23.24 4.18
C GLY A 314 -19.23 -22.74 5.28
N THR A 315 -18.95 -21.57 5.87
CA THR A 315 -19.79 -20.97 6.91
C THR A 315 -21.06 -20.42 6.26
N PHE A 316 -22.23 -20.89 6.72
CA PHE A 316 -23.57 -20.52 6.22
C PHE A 316 -23.96 -21.03 4.82
N THR A 317 -23.40 -22.15 4.35
CA THR A 317 -23.82 -22.80 3.08
C THR A 317 -25.33 -22.97 3.05
N ARG A 318 -25.99 -22.22 2.16
CA ARG A 318 -27.45 -22.18 2.05
C ARG A 318 -28.00 -23.54 1.60
N SER A 319 -28.96 -24.09 2.35
CA SER A 319 -29.98 -24.90 1.68
C SER A 319 -30.75 -24.01 0.71
N THR A 320 -31.31 -24.56 -0.35
CA THR A 320 -32.18 -23.86 -1.32
C THR A 320 -33.41 -23.19 -0.69
N THR A 321 -33.60 -23.31 0.62
CA THR A 321 -34.73 -22.84 1.43
C THR A 321 -34.38 -21.77 2.50
N SER A 322 -33.10 -21.36 2.66
CA SER A 322 -32.72 -20.38 3.69
C SER A 322 -32.86 -18.92 3.21
N ASN A 323 -33.51 -18.07 4.02
CA ASN A 323 -33.71 -16.64 3.76
C ASN A 323 -32.60 -15.80 4.43
N ASN A 324 -32.25 -14.63 3.88
CA ASN A 324 -31.23 -13.70 4.38
C ASN A 324 -31.31 -13.47 5.90
N LEU A 325 -32.51 -13.28 6.46
CA LEU A 325 -32.71 -13.02 7.89
C LEU A 325 -32.21 -14.17 8.78
N ALA A 326 -32.35 -15.43 8.34
CA ALA A 326 -31.83 -16.57 9.09
C ALA A 326 -30.29 -16.60 9.09
N THR A 327 -29.66 -16.21 7.98
CA THR A 327 -28.20 -16.01 7.92
C THR A 327 -27.75 -14.91 8.88
N ILE A 328 -28.48 -13.79 8.94
CA ILE A 328 -28.17 -12.68 9.86
C ILE A 328 -28.32 -13.12 11.31
N GLU A 329 -29.36 -13.89 11.65
CA GLU A 329 -29.54 -14.45 13.00
C GLU A 329 -28.40 -15.40 13.38
N ALA A 330 -28.02 -16.31 12.49
CA ALA A 330 -26.91 -17.24 12.72
C ALA A 330 -25.57 -16.50 12.87
N LEU A 331 -25.31 -15.48 12.05
CA LEU A 331 -24.15 -14.61 12.17
C LEU A 331 -24.18 -13.80 13.46
N GLY A 332 -25.34 -13.28 13.87
CA GLY A 332 -25.51 -12.57 15.13
C GLY A 332 -25.18 -13.46 16.34
N ASN A 333 -25.63 -14.72 16.33
CA ASN A 333 -25.29 -15.70 17.35
C ASN A 333 -23.78 -15.99 17.40
N LEU A 334 -23.14 -16.12 16.23
CA LEU A 334 -21.69 -16.27 16.14
C LEU A 334 -20.95 -15.06 16.72
N ILE A 335 -21.31 -13.85 16.30
CA ILE A 335 -20.71 -12.59 16.78
C ILE A 335 -20.86 -12.46 18.30
N ARG A 336 -22.05 -12.78 18.85
CA ARG A 336 -22.27 -12.79 20.30
C ARG A 336 -21.36 -13.78 21.03
N ALA A 337 -21.20 -14.98 20.49
CA ALA A 337 -20.35 -16.00 21.09
C ALA A 337 -18.88 -15.54 21.10
N VAL A 338 -18.35 -15.11 19.95
CA VAL A 338 -16.94 -14.71 19.86
C VAL A 338 -16.64 -13.45 20.69
N ILE A 339 -17.52 -12.45 20.71
CA ILE A 339 -17.33 -11.25 21.56
C ILE A 339 -17.37 -11.63 23.05
N LYS A 340 -18.25 -12.55 23.44
CA LYS A 340 -18.32 -13.03 24.82
C LYS A 340 -17.03 -13.75 25.22
N ASP A 341 -16.49 -14.58 24.33
CA ASP A 341 -15.26 -15.35 24.56
C ASP A 341 -14.02 -14.45 24.57
N SER A 342 -14.04 -13.33 23.82
CA SER A 342 -13.00 -12.31 23.82
C SER A 342 -13.09 -11.32 25.00
N GLY A 343 -14.06 -11.47 25.91
CA GLY A 343 -14.25 -10.57 27.05
C GLY A 343 -12.99 -10.45 27.93
N PRO A 344 -12.54 -9.23 28.30
CA PRO A 344 -13.28 -7.96 28.27
C PRO A 344 -13.24 -7.17 26.95
N ALA A 345 -12.62 -7.69 25.88
CA ALA A 345 -12.44 -7.01 24.60
C ALA A 345 -13.72 -6.99 23.76
N CYS A 346 -14.13 -5.81 23.28
CA CYS A 346 -15.24 -5.67 22.34
C CYS A 346 -14.92 -4.54 21.34
N PRO A 347 -15.05 -4.78 20.03
CA PRO A 347 -14.74 -3.77 19.03
C PRO A 347 -15.70 -2.57 19.11
N ASP A 348 -15.20 -1.41 18.74
CA ASP A 348 -15.99 -0.22 18.40
C ASP A 348 -16.41 -0.26 16.92
N VAL A 349 -15.55 -0.85 16.07
CA VAL A 349 -15.80 -1.12 14.64
C VAL A 349 -15.49 -2.57 14.34
N LEU A 350 -16.48 -3.32 13.83
CA LEU A 350 -16.34 -4.70 13.39
C LEU A 350 -16.45 -4.77 11.86
N VAL A 351 -15.39 -5.21 11.20
CA VAL A 351 -15.37 -5.44 9.75
C VAL A 351 -15.66 -6.91 9.46
N LEU A 352 -16.55 -7.15 8.50
CA LEU A 352 -17.00 -8.46 8.08
C LEU A 352 -16.70 -8.67 6.59
N PRO A 353 -16.66 -9.92 6.09
CA PRO A 353 -16.31 -10.21 4.70
C PRO A 353 -17.24 -9.62 3.63
N GLU A 354 -16.78 -9.60 2.38
CA GLU A 354 -17.54 -9.15 1.21
C GLU A 354 -18.67 -10.14 0.87
N LEU A 355 -19.77 -9.66 0.28
CA LEU A 355 -20.91 -10.47 -0.14
C LEU A 355 -21.45 -11.43 0.94
N LEU A 356 -21.50 -11.00 2.22
CA LEU A 356 -22.15 -11.74 3.31
C LEU A 356 -23.61 -12.10 2.99
N LEU A 357 -24.30 -11.25 2.24
CA LEU A 357 -25.60 -11.52 1.67
C LEU A 357 -25.50 -11.45 0.14
N PRO A 358 -25.74 -12.56 -0.59
CA PRO A 358 -26.24 -13.86 -0.10
C PRO A 358 -25.26 -14.76 0.67
N GLY A 359 -23.96 -14.46 0.66
CA GLY A 359 -22.91 -15.38 1.08
C GLY A 359 -22.30 -16.11 -0.12
N PRO A 360 -21.20 -16.86 0.09
CA PRO A 360 -20.56 -17.66 -0.95
C PRO A 360 -21.53 -18.71 -1.51
N LEU A 361 -21.21 -19.22 -2.70
CA LEU A 361 -22.06 -20.17 -3.42
C LEU A 361 -22.31 -21.46 -2.60
N PRO A 362 -23.54 -21.99 -2.55
CA PRO A 362 -23.84 -23.20 -1.79
C PRO A 362 -23.71 -24.44 -2.68
N ARG A 363 -22.67 -25.30 -2.56
CA ARG A 363 -22.73 -26.66 -3.16
C ARG A 363 -21.90 -27.75 -2.47
N GLU A 364 -22.53 -28.93 -2.37
CA GLU A 364 -21.98 -30.25 -1.98
C GLU A 364 -21.77 -31.22 -3.17
N GLN A 365 -21.93 -30.82 -4.45
CA GLN A 365 -21.76 -31.70 -5.63
C GLN A 365 -20.80 -31.13 -6.69
N GLN A 366 -19.95 -32.01 -7.25
CA GLN A 366 -18.85 -31.71 -8.19
C GLN A 366 -19.33 -31.13 -9.53
N GLY A 367 -18.88 -29.91 -9.85
CA GLY A 367 -19.00 -29.27 -11.18
C GLY A 367 -19.01 -27.74 -11.11
N ASN A 368 -18.42 -27.06 -12.11
CA ASN A 368 -18.46 -25.59 -12.21
C ASN A 368 -19.90 -25.10 -12.49
N LEU A 369 -20.33 -24.05 -11.80
CA LEU A 369 -21.60 -23.38 -12.10
C LEU A 369 -21.51 -22.67 -13.45
N SER A 370 -22.64 -22.61 -14.17
CA SER A 370 -22.75 -21.70 -15.30
C SER A 370 -22.82 -20.24 -14.84
N ASP A 371 -22.35 -19.31 -15.67
CA ASP A 371 -22.43 -17.87 -15.41
C ASP A 371 -23.87 -17.39 -15.10
N GLU A 372 -24.87 -18.03 -15.70
CA GLU A 372 -26.29 -17.74 -15.47
C GLU A 372 -26.77 -18.21 -14.09
N GLU A 373 -26.38 -19.42 -13.67
CA GLU A 373 -26.69 -19.90 -12.32
C GLU A 373 -26.04 -19.02 -11.25
N TYR A 374 -24.78 -18.63 -11.45
CA TYR A 374 -24.06 -17.72 -10.56
C TYR A 374 -24.77 -16.36 -10.45
N ARG A 375 -25.08 -15.72 -11.59
CA ARG A 375 -25.83 -14.46 -11.64
C ARG A 375 -27.15 -14.57 -10.89
N ASN A 376 -27.94 -15.61 -11.19
CA ASN A 376 -29.26 -15.80 -10.59
C ASN A 376 -29.16 -16.04 -9.09
N TYR A 377 -28.11 -16.72 -8.60
CA TYR A 377 -27.89 -16.89 -7.17
C TYR A 377 -27.63 -15.55 -6.47
N ILE A 378 -26.70 -14.74 -6.99
CA ILE A 378 -26.38 -13.45 -6.40
C ILE A 378 -27.60 -12.50 -6.41
N GLN A 379 -28.26 -12.37 -7.56
CA GLN A 379 -29.42 -11.49 -7.70
C GLN A 379 -30.61 -11.87 -6.82
N ARG A 380 -30.83 -13.18 -6.57
CA ARG A 380 -31.89 -13.65 -5.66
C ARG A 380 -31.64 -13.31 -4.21
N GLY A 381 -30.38 -13.19 -3.81
CA GLY A 381 -30.00 -12.81 -2.45
C GLY A 381 -29.73 -11.33 -2.24
N ALA A 382 -29.80 -10.53 -3.31
CA ALA A 382 -29.58 -9.10 -3.23
C ALA A 382 -30.66 -8.41 -2.38
N ILE A 383 -30.24 -7.41 -1.62
CA ILE A 383 -31.09 -6.67 -0.68
C ILE A 383 -31.30 -5.22 -1.11
N GLN A 384 -32.35 -4.59 -0.61
CA GLN A 384 -32.52 -3.14 -0.69
C GLN A 384 -31.86 -2.47 0.52
N ILE A 385 -31.27 -1.30 0.30
CA ILE A 385 -30.61 -0.51 1.35
C ILE A 385 -31.27 0.87 1.42
N PRO A 386 -31.87 1.27 2.55
CA PRO A 386 -32.18 0.45 3.73
C PRO A 386 -33.29 -0.57 3.45
N GLY A 387 -33.29 -1.66 4.21
CA GLY A 387 -34.27 -2.76 4.14
C GLY A 387 -34.30 -3.63 5.41
N PRO A 388 -35.13 -4.68 5.45
CA PRO A 388 -35.29 -5.57 6.62
C PRO A 388 -33.97 -6.16 7.13
N GLU A 389 -33.08 -6.54 6.22
CA GLU A 389 -31.76 -7.09 6.53
C GLU A 389 -30.86 -6.06 7.21
N THR A 390 -30.77 -4.85 6.67
CA THR A 390 -29.99 -3.78 7.30
C THR A 390 -30.58 -3.34 8.65
N ALA A 391 -31.90 -3.46 8.83
CA ALA A 391 -32.56 -3.21 10.12
C ALA A 391 -32.20 -4.28 11.15
N ALA A 392 -32.14 -5.55 10.75
CA ALA A 392 -31.69 -6.64 11.63
C ALA A 392 -30.23 -6.45 12.07
N PHE A 393 -29.35 -6.04 11.16
CA PHE A 393 -27.98 -5.65 11.52
C PHE A 393 -27.95 -4.41 12.44
N ALA A 394 -28.80 -3.40 12.23
CA ALA A 394 -28.88 -2.24 13.11
C ALA A 394 -29.28 -2.64 14.54
N THR A 395 -30.25 -3.54 14.71
CA THR A 395 -30.62 -4.09 16.02
C THR A 395 -29.45 -4.84 16.67
N LEU A 396 -28.68 -5.61 15.90
CA LEU A 396 -27.47 -6.27 16.39
C LEU A 396 -26.40 -5.26 16.82
N ALA A 397 -26.17 -4.21 16.01
CA ALA A 397 -25.24 -3.12 16.31
C ALA A 397 -25.64 -2.36 17.58
N GLU A 398 -26.93 -2.08 17.75
CA GLU A 398 -27.49 -1.45 18.95
C GLU A 398 -27.30 -2.34 20.19
N GLU A 399 -27.59 -3.63 20.10
CA GLU A 399 -27.41 -4.54 21.23
C GLU A 399 -25.93 -4.63 21.66
N LEU A 400 -25.01 -4.68 20.70
CA LEU A 400 -23.57 -4.86 20.95
C LEU A 400 -22.81 -3.53 21.14
N GLN A 401 -23.46 -2.40 20.88
CA GLN A 401 -22.87 -1.06 20.93
C GLN A 401 -21.58 -0.96 20.09
N LEU A 402 -21.66 -1.37 18.82
CA LEU A 402 -20.57 -1.33 17.85
C LEU A 402 -21.05 -0.84 16.47
N SER A 403 -20.12 -0.40 15.63
CA SER A 403 -20.36 -0.17 14.20
C SER A 403 -19.96 -1.41 13.41
N MET A 404 -20.74 -1.80 12.40
CA MET A 404 -20.42 -2.91 11.50
C MET A 404 -20.17 -2.41 10.09
N VAL A 405 -19.13 -2.95 9.45
CA VAL A 405 -18.85 -2.75 8.02
C VAL A 405 -18.92 -4.11 7.33
N LEU A 406 -19.83 -4.26 6.35
CA LEU A 406 -20.04 -5.53 5.66
C LEU A 406 -20.35 -5.36 4.18
N GLY A 407 -19.99 -6.35 3.36
CA GLY A 407 -20.34 -6.39 1.94
C GLY A 407 -21.66 -7.15 1.67
N VAL A 408 -22.46 -6.66 0.74
CA VAL A 408 -23.75 -7.24 0.32
C VAL A 408 -23.95 -7.08 -1.19
N ALA A 409 -24.73 -7.96 -1.79
CA ALA A 409 -25.36 -7.69 -3.07
C ALA A 409 -26.54 -6.72 -2.85
N GLU A 410 -26.50 -5.56 -3.49
CA GLU A 410 -27.53 -4.52 -3.42
C GLU A 410 -28.39 -4.56 -4.69
N TYR A 411 -29.70 -4.36 -4.54
CA TYR A 411 -30.62 -4.04 -5.64
C TYR A 411 -31.18 -2.63 -5.46
N ALA A 412 -30.90 -1.74 -6.41
CA ALA A 412 -31.35 -0.36 -6.41
C ALA A 412 -31.60 0.13 -7.83
N ASP A 413 -32.73 0.83 -8.05
CA ASP A 413 -33.08 1.47 -9.32
C ASP A 413 -32.98 0.54 -10.56
N GLY A 414 -33.40 -0.72 -10.40
CA GLY A 414 -33.36 -1.71 -11.48
C GLY A 414 -31.97 -2.29 -11.78
N HIS A 415 -30.96 -1.93 -10.99
CA HIS A 415 -29.58 -2.39 -11.11
C HIS A 415 -29.15 -3.15 -9.87
N TYR A 416 -28.12 -3.98 -10.05
CA TYR A 416 -27.46 -4.69 -8.96
C TYR A 416 -26.05 -4.15 -8.74
N TYR A 417 -25.64 -4.06 -7.48
CA TYR A 417 -24.31 -3.57 -7.09
C TYR A 417 -23.67 -4.50 -6.07
N ASN A 418 -22.35 -4.57 -6.08
CA ASN A 418 -21.59 -5.11 -4.96
C ASN A 418 -21.27 -3.94 -4.01
N SER A 419 -21.87 -3.95 -2.83
CA SER A 419 -21.93 -2.77 -1.98
C SER A 419 -21.41 -3.05 -0.58
N VAL A 420 -20.69 -2.09 0.00
CA VAL A 420 -20.29 -2.09 1.40
C VAL A 420 -21.20 -1.15 2.17
N VAL A 421 -21.70 -1.62 3.31
CA VAL A 421 -22.60 -0.86 4.18
C VAL A 421 -21.91 -0.66 5.52
N LEU A 422 -21.88 0.60 5.98
CA LEU A 422 -21.52 0.97 7.34
C LEU A 422 -22.82 1.15 8.14
N ILE A 423 -23.01 0.31 9.15
CA ILE A 423 -24.18 0.28 10.02
C ILE A 423 -23.72 0.59 11.44
N ASP A 424 -24.42 1.50 12.12
CA ASP A 424 -24.21 1.83 13.53
C ASP A 424 -25.49 1.53 14.34
N PRO A 425 -25.53 1.77 15.66
CA PRO A 425 -26.71 1.56 16.49
C PRO A 425 -27.97 2.34 16.05
N GLU A 426 -27.84 3.36 15.20
CA GLU A 426 -28.99 4.12 14.67
C GLU A 426 -29.47 3.62 13.31
N GLY A 427 -28.74 2.72 12.66
CA GLY A 427 -29.10 2.17 11.35
C GLY A 427 -27.98 2.25 10.32
N VAL A 428 -28.35 2.35 9.04
CA VAL A 428 -27.39 2.53 7.95
C VAL A 428 -26.81 3.94 8.01
N TYR A 429 -25.50 4.07 8.22
CA TYR A 429 -24.79 5.35 8.26
C TYR A 429 -24.23 5.71 6.88
N GLY A 430 -23.75 4.71 6.14
CA GLY A 430 -23.10 4.91 4.86
C GLY A 430 -23.17 3.71 3.93
N THR A 431 -23.06 3.96 2.64
CA THR A 431 -22.95 2.91 1.62
C THR A 431 -21.92 3.31 0.57
N TYR A 432 -21.16 2.33 0.13
CA TYR A 432 -20.21 2.41 -0.97
C TYR A 432 -20.51 1.30 -1.97
N ARG A 433 -20.36 1.57 -3.27
CA ARG A 433 -20.56 0.60 -4.35
C ARG A 433 -19.22 0.34 -5.03
N LYS A 434 -18.83 -0.93 -5.13
CA LYS A 434 -17.56 -1.40 -5.69
C LYS A 434 -17.28 -0.77 -7.05
N LEU A 435 -16.12 -0.14 -7.18
CA LEU A 435 -15.76 0.61 -8.39
C LEU A 435 -15.18 -0.29 -9.48
N HIS A 436 -14.30 -1.21 -9.10
CA HIS A 436 -13.60 -2.15 -9.97
C HIS A 436 -14.29 -3.50 -9.90
N LEU A 437 -14.86 -3.91 -11.03
CA LEU A 437 -15.51 -5.21 -11.15
C LEU A 437 -14.55 -6.23 -11.74
N THR A 438 -14.38 -7.36 -11.03
CA THR A 438 -13.75 -8.56 -11.59
C THR A 438 -14.60 -9.12 -12.74
N GLU A 439 -14.05 -10.07 -13.51
CA GLU A 439 -14.82 -10.78 -14.53
C GLU A 439 -16.09 -11.44 -13.95
N ARG A 440 -16.01 -12.00 -12.74
CA ARG A 440 -17.16 -12.57 -12.03
C ARG A 440 -18.17 -11.50 -11.59
N ASP A 441 -17.72 -10.36 -11.07
CA ASP A 441 -18.62 -9.26 -10.68
C ASP A 441 -19.41 -8.75 -11.90
N ARG A 442 -18.77 -8.61 -13.07
CA ARG A 442 -19.41 -8.13 -14.31
C ARG A 442 -20.55 -9.02 -14.80
N LEU A 443 -20.63 -10.27 -14.33
CA LEU A 443 -21.74 -11.14 -14.66
C LEU A 443 -23.06 -10.64 -14.09
N TRP A 444 -23.06 -9.94 -12.96
CA TRP A 444 -24.30 -9.60 -12.24
C TRP A 444 -24.38 -8.17 -11.72
N ALA A 445 -23.25 -7.49 -11.50
CA ALA A 445 -23.18 -6.16 -10.90
C ALA A 445 -22.89 -5.06 -11.95
N THR A 446 -23.39 -3.86 -11.65
CA THR A 446 -23.03 -2.61 -12.32
C THR A 446 -21.89 -1.94 -11.52
N PRO A 447 -20.90 -1.31 -12.19
CA PRO A 447 -19.86 -0.60 -11.47
C PRO A 447 -20.43 0.56 -10.63
N GLY A 448 -19.85 0.79 -9.46
CA GLY A 448 -20.24 1.88 -8.57
C GLY A 448 -20.12 3.27 -9.22
N ASN A 449 -20.95 4.20 -8.73
CA ASN A 449 -21.09 5.57 -9.22
C ASN A 449 -21.21 6.62 -8.10
N ALA A 450 -20.94 6.23 -6.85
CA ALA A 450 -21.08 7.09 -5.68
C ALA A 450 -19.75 7.76 -5.26
N GLY A 451 -18.69 7.61 -6.07
CA GLY A 451 -17.33 7.99 -5.71
C GLY A 451 -16.80 7.18 -4.52
N LEU A 452 -15.88 7.78 -3.77
CA LEU A 452 -15.18 7.18 -2.62
C LEU A 452 -15.55 7.92 -1.31
N PRO A 453 -16.64 7.55 -0.63
CA PRO A 453 -17.15 8.29 0.52
C PRO A 453 -16.34 8.03 1.80
N THR A 454 -16.36 9.01 2.70
CA THR A 454 -15.82 8.92 4.06
C THR A 454 -16.88 9.30 5.08
N PHE A 455 -16.82 8.67 6.25
CA PHE A 455 -17.86 8.72 7.27
C PHE A 455 -17.25 9.09 8.62
N ASP A 456 -17.72 10.16 9.24
CA ASP A 456 -17.20 10.65 10.52
C ASP A 456 -17.82 9.87 11.68
N THR A 457 -17.01 9.06 12.36
CA THR A 457 -17.45 8.24 13.50
C THR A 457 -16.70 8.62 14.77
N PRO A 458 -17.16 8.22 15.97
CA PRO A 458 -16.37 8.35 17.19
C PRO A 458 -14.98 7.72 17.06
N SER A 459 -14.84 6.60 16.35
CA SER A 459 -13.56 5.90 16.14
C SER A 459 -12.61 6.57 15.15
N GLY A 460 -13.02 7.66 14.51
CA GLY A 460 -12.29 8.35 13.46
C GLY A 460 -13.08 8.41 12.16
N ARG A 461 -12.49 9.04 11.14
CA ARG A 461 -13.08 9.07 9.80
C ARG A 461 -12.85 7.72 9.10
N ILE A 462 -13.93 7.04 8.76
CA ILE A 462 -13.90 5.72 8.10
C ILE A 462 -14.08 5.89 6.59
N GLY A 463 -13.15 5.35 5.80
CA GLY A 463 -13.29 5.13 4.37
C GLY A 463 -13.75 3.70 4.07
N LEU A 464 -14.54 3.51 3.00
CA LEU A 464 -15.02 2.20 2.57
C LEU A 464 -14.42 1.81 1.22
N THR A 465 -13.94 0.57 1.11
CA THR A 465 -13.50 -0.08 -0.12
C THR A 465 -13.84 -1.57 -0.07
N THR A 466 -13.66 -2.34 -1.15
CA THR A 466 -13.95 -3.79 -1.10
C THR A 466 -13.20 -4.61 -2.12
N GLY A 467 -12.85 -5.84 -1.75
CA GLY A 467 -12.25 -6.87 -2.61
C GLY A 467 -11.25 -6.31 -3.61
N TYR A 468 -11.62 -6.40 -4.89
CA TYR A 468 -10.79 -5.98 -6.02
C TYR A 468 -10.37 -4.50 -5.96
N ASP A 469 -11.17 -3.60 -5.38
CA ASP A 469 -10.83 -2.19 -5.23
C ASP A 469 -9.56 -1.96 -4.38
N ALA A 470 -9.28 -2.84 -3.42
CA ALA A 470 -8.12 -2.75 -2.52
C ALA A 470 -6.79 -3.04 -3.24
N LEU A 471 -6.82 -3.70 -4.41
CA LEU A 471 -5.62 -3.92 -5.23
C LEU A 471 -5.13 -2.62 -5.90
N PHE A 472 -6.02 -1.65 -6.07
CA PHE A 472 -5.75 -0.37 -6.72
C PHE A 472 -5.41 0.69 -5.65
N PRO A 473 -4.14 1.07 -5.46
CA PRO A 473 -3.74 2.00 -4.39
C PRO A 473 -4.43 3.35 -4.49
N GLU A 474 -4.80 3.76 -5.70
CA GLU A 474 -5.52 5.01 -5.99
C GLU A 474 -6.83 5.11 -5.20
N THR A 475 -7.52 3.98 -4.95
CA THR A 475 -8.72 3.93 -4.13
C THR A 475 -8.43 4.39 -2.70
N ILE A 476 -7.44 3.78 -2.06
CA ILE A 476 -7.08 4.06 -0.67
C ILE A 476 -6.41 5.43 -0.57
N ARG A 477 -5.62 5.82 -1.57
CA ARG A 477 -5.00 7.15 -1.67
C ARG A 477 -6.04 8.27 -1.67
N VAL A 478 -7.13 8.11 -2.41
CA VAL A 478 -8.24 9.09 -2.43
C VAL A 478 -9.00 9.13 -1.12
N LEU A 479 -9.21 7.98 -0.45
CA LEU A 479 -9.81 7.96 0.88
C LEU A 479 -8.90 8.66 1.91
N ALA A 480 -7.59 8.41 1.84
CA ALA A 480 -6.59 9.07 2.68
C ALA A 480 -6.52 10.58 2.42
N SER A 481 -6.62 11.03 1.16
CA SER A 481 -6.64 12.46 0.82
C SER A 481 -7.88 13.18 1.36
N LYS A 482 -8.99 12.45 1.57
CA LYS A 482 -10.19 12.92 2.29
C LYS A 482 -10.06 12.88 3.82
N GLY A 483 -8.90 12.47 4.33
CA GLY A 483 -8.60 12.40 5.76
C GLY A 483 -9.16 11.15 6.44
N ALA A 484 -9.34 10.03 5.73
CA ALA A 484 -9.67 8.77 6.38
C ALA A 484 -8.58 8.38 7.38
N ASP A 485 -8.99 8.09 8.62
CA ASP A 485 -8.13 7.54 9.67
C ASP A 485 -8.07 6.00 9.54
N LEU A 486 -9.22 5.38 9.26
CA LEU A 486 -9.42 3.94 9.08
C LEU A 486 -10.06 3.67 7.73
N VAL A 487 -9.53 2.71 6.97
CA VAL A 487 -10.16 2.18 5.77
C VAL A 487 -10.61 0.75 6.04
N CYS A 488 -11.90 0.49 5.90
CA CYS A 488 -12.48 -0.84 6.07
C CYS A 488 -12.71 -1.47 4.70
N ALA A 489 -12.15 -2.66 4.50
CA ALA A 489 -12.20 -3.43 3.27
C ALA A 489 -12.77 -4.83 3.53
N PRO A 490 -14.10 -5.01 3.48
CA PRO A 490 -14.70 -6.32 3.25
C PRO A 490 -14.16 -6.90 1.94
N THR A 491 -13.71 -8.15 1.94
CA THR A 491 -13.12 -8.80 0.77
C THR A 491 -13.62 -10.23 0.59
N LEU A 492 -13.63 -10.68 -0.67
CA LEU A 492 -13.68 -12.07 -1.10
C LEU A 492 -12.57 -12.25 -2.14
N LEU A 493 -11.35 -12.44 -1.65
CA LEU A 493 -10.13 -12.51 -2.45
C LEU A 493 -9.47 -13.88 -2.35
N ASP A 494 -8.96 -14.37 -3.48
CA ASP A 494 -8.07 -15.54 -3.58
C ASP A 494 -6.62 -15.12 -3.92
N PHE A 495 -6.34 -13.82 -3.86
CA PHE A 495 -5.12 -13.15 -4.32
C PHE A 495 -5.08 -11.70 -3.78
N PRO A 496 -3.90 -11.11 -3.54
CA PRO A 496 -2.56 -11.68 -3.67
C PRO A 496 -2.20 -12.58 -2.51
N ASP A 497 -1.50 -13.66 -2.84
CA ASP A 497 -0.76 -14.43 -1.85
C ASP A 497 0.47 -13.61 -1.41
N PRO A 498 0.88 -13.67 -0.14
CA PRO A 498 2.05 -12.94 0.30
C PRO A 498 3.33 -13.48 -0.38
N VAL A 499 4.30 -12.61 -0.62
CA VAL A 499 5.55 -13.02 -1.26
C VAL A 499 6.60 -13.33 -0.19
N PRO A 500 7.13 -14.57 -0.11
CA PRO A 500 8.16 -14.91 0.86
C PRO A 500 9.51 -14.28 0.48
N LEU A 501 10.24 -13.76 1.48
CA LEU A 501 11.64 -13.42 1.33
C LEU A 501 12.53 -14.49 1.96
N PRO A 502 13.59 -14.95 1.27
CA PRO A 502 14.64 -15.74 1.90
C PRO A 502 15.36 -14.84 2.93
N PHE A 503 15.47 -15.29 4.19
CA PHE A 503 16.28 -14.69 5.28
C PHE A 503 15.69 -13.54 6.14
N THR A 504 14.43 -13.60 6.54
CA THR A 504 13.94 -12.81 7.72
C THR A 504 14.44 -13.36 9.08
N ALA A 505 15.61 -14.00 9.12
CA ALA A 505 16.25 -14.38 10.38
C ALA A 505 17.05 -13.17 10.90
N PRO A 506 16.81 -12.69 12.14
CA PRO A 506 17.45 -11.49 12.64
C PRO A 506 18.94 -11.76 12.91
N THR A 507 19.83 -11.00 12.26
CA THR A 507 21.26 -11.00 12.60
C THR A 507 21.75 -9.67 13.17
N PHE A 508 20.86 -8.87 13.77
CA PHE A 508 21.26 -7.77 14.64
C PHE A 508 20.27 -7.58 15.80
N THR A 509 20.82 -7.54 17.01
CA THR A 509 20.13 -7.06 18.21
C THR A 509 20.01 -5.54 18.08
N ILE A 510 18.92 -5.09 17.48
CA ILE A 510 18.47 -3.70 17.61
C ILE A 510 17.80 -3.61 19.00
N PRO A 511 18.03 -2.55 19.80
CA PRO A 511 17.11 -2.22 20.88
C PRO A 511 15.75 -1.95 20.22
N SER A 512 14.88 -2.96 20.19
CA SER A 512 13.62 -2.92 19.47
C SER A 512 12.77 -1.77 20.01
N ILE A 513 12.54 -0.75 19.18
CA ILE A 513 11.39 0.15 19.36
C ILE A 513 10.10 -0.59 18.95
N LEU A 514 10.21 -1.79 18.35
CA LEU A 514 9.14 -2.47 17.62
C LEU A 514 8.83 -3.91 18.07
N GLY A 515 9.26 -4.33 19.26
CA GLY A 515 8.82 -5.55 19.95
C GLY A 515 8.29 -6.72 19.10
N PHE A 516 9.10 -7.28 18.20
CA PHE A 516 8.79 -8.55 17.55
C PHE A 516 9.54 -9.67 18.28
N GLU A 517 8.80 -10.62 18.85
CA GLU A 517 9.36 -11.90 19.31
C GLU A 517 9.60 -12.86 18.14
N GLU A 518 10.49 -13.82 18.39
CA GLU A 518 11.17 -14.71 17.47
C GLU A 518 10.24 -15.70 16.74
N GLU A 519 10.44 -15.85 15.42
CA GLU A 519 10.42 -17.11 14.62
C GLU A 519 9.69 -17.09 13.26
N GLU A 520 9.00 -16.03 12.82
CA GLU A 520 8.37 -16.05 11.48
C GLU A 520 8.84 -14.92 10.53
N PRO A 521 9.18 -15.23 9.26
CA PRO A 521 9.21 -14.23 8.20
C PRO A 521 7.83 -13.61 8.04
N PRO A 522 7.63 -12.30 8.28
CA PRO A 522 6.44 -11.68 7.72
C PRO A 522 6.68 -11.64 6.21
N GLN A 523 6.05 -12.59 5.52
CA GLN A 523 5.79 -12.58 4.09
C GLN A 523 5.37 -11.14 3.69
N HIS A 524 5.81 -10.63 2.54
CA HIS A 524 5.50 -9.24 2.17
C HIS A 524 4.03 -9.11 1.78
N TYR A 525 3.21 -8.70 2.75
CA TYR A 525 1.80 -8.40 2.54
C TYR A 525 1.63 -7.06 1.84
N LEU A 526 0.90 -7.08 0.72
CA LEU A 526 0.50 -5.85 0.02
C LEU A 526 -0.27 -4.89 0.93
N TRP A 527 -1.05 -5.42 1.87
CA TRP A 527 -1.90 -4.63 2.76
C TRP A 527 -1.11 -3.74 3.73
N ARG A 528 0.02 -4.24 4.25
CA ARG A 528 0.96 -3.46 5.07
C ARG A 528 1.48 -2.25 4.32
N ILE A 529 1.85 -2.46 3.06
CA ILE A 529 2.33 -1.41 2.14
C ILE A 529 1.22 -0.39 1.93
N ARG A 530 0.00 -0.82 1.60
CA ARG A 530 -1.16 0.07 1.39
C ARG A 530 -1.46 0.93 2.62
N ALA A 531 -1.46 0.34 3.81
CA ALA A 531 -1.66 1.09 5.06
C ALA A 531 -0.59 2.17 5.25
N ALA A 532 0.68 1.79 5.09
CA ALA A 532 1.80 2.68 5.37
C ALA A 532 2.02 3.77 4.28
N GLU A 533 1.82 3.51 2.99
CA GLU A 533 1.98 4.56 1.96
C GLU A 533 0.87 5.61 2.03
N HIS A 534 -0.32 5.19 2.46
CA HIS A 534 -1.47 6.06 2.58
C HIS A 534 -1.63 6.67 3.97
N ASN A 535 -0.82 6.24 4.95
CA ASN A 535 -0.87 6.71 6.33
C ASN A 535 -2.27 6.53 6.96
N VAL A 536 -2.88 5.37 6.74
CA VAL A 536 -4.19 4.99 7.29
C VAL A 536 -4.08 3.67 8.05
N TYR A 537 -4.97 3.44 9.02
CA TYR A 537 -5.25 2.06 9.41
C TYR A 537 -6.02 1.37 8.29
N LEU A 538 -5.65 0.14 7.95
CA LEU A 538 -6.35 -0.64 6.94
C LEU A 538 -6.83 -1.95 7.56
N ALA A 539 -8.16 -2.15 7.59
CA ALA A 539 -8.77 -3.39 8.04
C ALA A 539 -9.28 -4.17 6.82
N VAL A 540 -8.58 -5.24 6.45
CA VAL A 540 -8.96 -6.16 5.37
C VAL A 540 -9.59 -7.40 5.99
N THR A 541 -10.83 -7.70 5.65
CA THR A 541 -11.54 -8.86 6.20
C THR A 541 -12.00 -9.75 5.07
N ASN A 542 -11.54 -10.99 5.07
CA ASN A 542 -11.74 -11.93 3.98
C ASN A 542 -12.47 -13.19 4.43
N TRP A 543 -12.94 -13.95 3.44
CA TRP A 543 -13.28 -15.34 3.63
C TRP A 543 -12.02 -16.22 3.62
N SER A 544 -12.08 -17.42 4.19
CA SER A 544 -11.00 -18.41 4.18
C SER A 544 -11.41 -19.76 3.60
N GLY A 545 -10.41 -20.51 3.14
CA GLY A 545 -10.54 -21.88 2.64
C GLY A 545 -11.10 -22.00 1.23
N GLN A 546 -11.57 -23.20 0.91
CA GLN A 546 -12.13 -23.54 -0.39
C GLN A 546 -13.52 -24.17 -0.23
N HIS A 547 -14.49 -23.67 -0.99
CA HIS A 547 -15.84 -24.23 -1.04
C HIS A 547 -16.40 -24.15 -2.46
N ALA A 548 -16.86 -25.29 -2.98
CA ALA A 548 -17.26 -25.45 -4.38
C ALA A 548 -16.17 -24.93 -5.36
N ASP A 549 -16.49 -23.98 -6.24
CA ASP A 549 -15.62 -23.34 -7.22
C ASP A 549 -15.05 -21.99 -6.76
N ALA A 550 -15.23 -21.66 -5.47
CA ALA A 550 -14.66 -20.50 -4.82
C ALA A 550 -13.51 -20.92 -3.88
N ARG A 551 -12.41 -20.18 -3.98
CA ARG A 551 -11.32 -20.16 -3.00
C ARG A 551 -11.22 -18.76 -2.46
N ALA A 552 -10.91 -18.64 -1.19
CA ALA A 552 -10.50 -17.38 -0.58
C ALA A 552 -9.25 -17.65 0.26
N ASN A 553 -8.30 -16.73 0.21
CA ASN A 553 -6.99 -16.94 0.85
C ASN A 553 -7.01 -16.63 2.35
N GLY A 554 -8.13 -16.24 2.95
CA GLY A 554 -8.13 -15.81 4.35
C GLY A 554 -7.20 -14.61 4.53
N LEU A 555 -6.27 -14.74 5.47
CA LEU A 555 -5.24 -13.73 5.78
C LEU A 555 -5.84 -12.33 6.03
N SER A 556 -7.01 -12.33 6.66
CA SER A 556 -7.64 -11.10 7.15
C SER A 556 -6.69 -10.42 8.12
N GLY A 557 -6.66 -9.09 8.12
CA GLY A 557 -5.77 -8.36 9.01
C GLY A 557 -6.09 -6.88 9.18
N ILE A 558 -5.56 -6.32 10.26
CA ILE A 558 -5.54 -4.88 10.52
C ILE A 558 -4.09 -4.43 10.47
N PHE A 559 -3.81 -3.41 9.65
CA PHE A 559 -2.47 -2.92 9.39
C PHE A 559 -2.38 -1.45 9.80
N SER A 560 -1.35 -1.10 10.57
CA SER A 560 -1.10 0.27 11.02
C SER A 560 -0.48 1.16 9.93
N PRO A 561 -0.68 2.48 10.02
CA PRO A 561 0.00 3.46 9.16
C PRO A 561 1.52 3.46 9.29
N THR A 562 2.08 2.94 10.38
CA THR A 562 3.54 2.86 10.58
C THR A 562 4.14 1.67 9.83
N GLY A 563 3.32 0.69 9.44
CA GLY A 563 3.76 -0.58 8.89
C GLY A 563 4.43 -1.50 9.91
N ALA A 564 4.38 -1.15 11.21
CA ALA A 564 5.04 -1.91 12.27
C ALA A 564 4.07 -2.70 13.16
N ASN A 565 2.86 -2.20 13.38
CA ASN A 565 1.84 -2.92 14.14
C ASN A 565 0.81 -3.53 13.19
N GLU A 566 0.50 -4.80 13.37
CA GLU A 566 -0.53 -5.51 12.63
C GLU A 566 -1.08 -6.67 13.43
N VAL A 567 -2.29 -7.11 13.07
CA VAL A 567 -2.88 -8.37 13.51
C VAL A 567 -3.37 -9.07 12.25
N ILE A 568 -2.96 -10.32 12.04
CA ILE A 568 -3.31 -11.13 10.87
C ILE A 568 -3.88 -12.46 11.37
N ALA A 569 -4.95 -12.94 10.76
CA ALA A 569 -5.46 -14.28 11.00
C ALA A 569 -4.75 -15.31 10.10
N ASP A 570 -4.61 -16.52 10.61
CA ASP A 570 -4.08 -17.64 9.84
C ASP A 570 -4.95 -17.94 8.61
N GLU A 571 -4.35 -18.51 7.55
CA GLU A 571 -4.98 -18.69 6.22
C GLU A 571 -6.35 -19.39 6.30
N ASP A 572 -6.47 -20.43 7.14
CA ASP A 572 -7.64 -21.31 7.22
C ASP A 572 -8.41 -21.22 8.55
N GLU A 573 -8.08 -20.29 9.45
CA GLU A 573 -8.72 -20.19 10.76
C GLU A 573 -9.83 -19.13 10.79
N PRO A 574 -11.10 -19.49 10.97
CA PRO A 574 -12.15 -18.52 11.23
C PRO A 574 -12.01 -17.98 12.66
N GLY A 575 -12.08 -16.67 12.85
CA GLY A 575 -11.87 -16.08 14.17
C GLY A 575 -12.10 -14.57 14.21
N LEU A 576 -12.42 -14.09 15.41
CA LEU A 576 -12.44 -12.67 15.74
C LEU A 576 -11.03 -12.26 16.19
N MET A 577 -10.44 -11.32 15.48
CA MET A 577 -9.17 -10.69 15.85
C MET A 577 -9.40 -9.22 16.11
N LEU A 578 -8.68 -8.66 17.07
CA LEU A 578 -8.86 -7.29 17.55
C LEU A 578 -7.52 -6.53 17.57
N MET A 579 -7.55 -5.26 17.20
CA MET A 579 -6.42 -4.35 17.30
C MET A 579 -6.86 -3.00 17.84
N THR A 580 -6.13 -2.49 18.83
CA THR A 580 -6.27 -1.11 19.29
C THR A 580 -5.65 -0.16 18.27
N ILE A 581 -6.43 0.84 17.83
CA ILE A 581 -6.00 1.92 16.94
C ILE A 581 -6.00 3.26 17.68
N ASP A 582 -5.13 4.17 17.25
CA ASP A 582 -5.09 5.56 17.72
C ASP A 582 -5.23 6.54 16.56
N THR A 583 -6.36 7.23 16.51
CA THR A 583 -6.68 8.22 15.46
C THR A 583 -6.42 9.66 15.89
N ARG A 584 -5.79 9.90 17.06
CA ARG A 584 -5.47 11.24 17.56
C ARG A 584 -4.38 11.92 16.73
N GLU A 585 -3.37 11.17 16.29
CA GLU A 585 -2.18 11.72 15.63
C GLU A 585 -2.29 11.86 14.11
N GLN A 586 -3.12 11.03 13.47
CA GLN A 586 -3.27 10.97 11.99
C GLN A 586 -3.78 12.28 11.36
N ARG A 587 -4.22 13.23 12.18
CA ARG A 587 -4.91 14.46 11.78
C ARG A 587 -4.02 15.65 11.55
N THR A 588 -2.75 15.54 11.89
CA THR A 588 -1.76 16.60 11.66
C THR A 588 -1.34 16.68 10.19
N GLY A 589 -1.78 15.75 9.34
CA GLY A 589 -1.30 15.58 7.96
C GLY A 589 0.17 15.12 7.89
N ARG A 590 0.80 14.88 9.05
CA ARG A 590 2.13 14.32 9.16
C ARG A 590 2.00 12.81 9.21
N ARG A 591 2.94 12.09 8.59
CA ARG A 591 3.07 10.64 8.79
C ARG A 591 3.16 10.36 10.28
N THR A 592 2.40 9.38 10.76
CA THR A 592 2.51 8.94 12.15
C THR A 592 3.93 8.44 12.39
N THR A 593 4.69 9.12 13.25
CA THR A 593 6.08 8.74 13.60
C THR A 593 6.15 7.87 14.85
N HIS A 594 5.03 7.66 15.53
CA HIS A 594 4.94 6.93 16.78
C HIS A 594 4.34 5.55 16.54
N THR A 595 5.12 4.50 16.83
CA THR A 595 4.59 3.15 17.00
C THR A 595 3.88 3.09 18.34
N LEU A 596 2.64 2.62 18.35
CA LEU A 596 1.96 2.32 19.60
C LEU A 596 2.60 1.08 20.23
N GLY A 597 3.08 1.17 21.47
CA GLY A 597 3.67 0.05 22.20
C GLY A 597 2.61 -0.91 22.75
N TYR A 598 1.70 -1.39 21.90
CA TYR A 598 0.66 -2.35 22.26
C TYR A 598 0.92 -3.69 21.57
N ALA A 599 0.80 -4.79 22.31
CA ALA A 599 0.81 -6.15 21.78
C ALA A 599 -0.57 -6.52 21.19
N PRO A 600 -0.65 -7.45 20.21
CA PRO A 600 -1.90 -8.07 19.81
C PRO A 600 -2.66 -8.62 21.04
N GLY A 601 -3.90 -8.18 21.25
CA GLY A 601 -4.70 -8.49 22.45
C GLY A 601 -4.67 -7.45 23.57
N ASP A 602 -3.85 -6.40 23.46
CA ASP A 602 -3.86 -5.29 24.40
C ASP A 602 -5.17 -4.49 24.31
N MET A 603 -5.86 -4.51 25.45
CA MET A 603 -7.13 -3.83 25.67
C MET A 603 -6.97 -2.30 25.69
N ALA A 604 -7.73 -1.59 24.86
CA ALA A 604 -7.99 -0.15 24.99
C ALA A 604 -8.76 0.24 26.28
N GLY A 605 -8.80 -0.64 27.30
CA GLY A 605 -9.73 -0.59 28.42
C GLY A 605 -9.11 -0.75 29.82
N SER A 606 -7.79 -0.57 29.97
CA SER A 606 -7.14 -0.63 31.29
C SER A 606 -6.03 0.42 31.41
N LEU A 607 -6.42 1.68 31.64
CA LEU A 607 -5.50 2.72 32.13
C LEU A 607 -5.11 2.42 33.58
N THR A 608 -4.13 1.54 33.78
CA THR A 608 -3.29 1.52 35.00
C THR A 608 -1.81 1.30 34.72
N GLY A 609 -1.37 1.30 33.46
CA GLY A 609 0.05 1.39 33.12
C GLY A 609 0.44 2.83 32.84
N GLU A 610 1.17 3.46 33.75
CA GLU A 610 1.66 4.84 33.62
C GLU A 610 2.47 5.02 32.32
N LEU A 611 1.96 5.85 31.41
CA LEU A 611 2.78 6.51 30.37
C LEU A 611 2.79 7.99 30.69
N ASP A 612 3.93 8.43 31.21
CA ASP A 612 4.24 9.82 31.51
C ASP A 612 4.64 10.53 30.19
N TYR A 613 3.64 11.04 29.46
CA TYR A 613 3.78 12.10 28.46
C TYR A 613 2.52 12.97 28.44
N SER A 614 2.67 14.25 28.77
CA SER A 614 1.58 15.21 28.99
C SER A 614 1.13 15.90 27.71
N ILE A 615 -0.07 15.55 27.25
CA ILE A 615 -0.92 16.32 26.32
C ILE A 615 -1.86 17.27 27.10
N GLN A 616 -1.64 17.45 28.41
CA GLN A 616 -2.70 17.73 29.40
C GLN A 616 -3.28 19.15 29.44
N ASP A 617 -2.76 20.17 28.77
CA ASP A 617 -3.22 21.55 29.08
C ASP A 617 -4.21 22.20 28.11
N SER A 618 -4.80 21.51 27.12
CA SER A 618 -5.69 22.22 26.16
C SER A 618 -6.92 21.54 25.56
N ILE A 619 -7.36 20.37 26.02
CA ILE A 619 -8.73 19.90 25.70
C ILE A 619 -9.55 19.74 26.99
N PRO A 620 -10.41 20.71 27.34
CA PRO A 620 -11.29 20.58 28.50
C PRO A 620 -12.26 19.41 28.27
N GLY A 621 -12.16 18.34 29.07
CA GLY A 621 -13.15 17.26 29.03
C GLY A 621 -12.67 15.83 29.33
N ASN A 622 -11.38 15.58 29.54
CA ASN A 622 -10.86 14.25 29.86
C ASN A 622 -11.22 13.80 31.29
N SER A 623 -12.45 13.30 31.44
CA SER A 623 -12.80 12.32 32.46
C SER A 623 -12.72 10.95 31.80
N VAL A 624 -11.99 10.02 32.42
CA VAL A 624 -11.92 8.61 32.01
C VAL A 624 -13.36 8.08 31.99
N ARG A 625 -13.93 7.91 30.79
CA ARG A 625 -15.27 7.34 30.62
C ARG A 625 -15.10 5.85 30.35
N SER A 626 -15.85 5.03 31.07
CA SER A 626 -16.25 3.69 30.62
C SER A 626 -16.64 3.73 29.13
N LYS A 627 -16.42 2.63 28.38
CA LYS A 627 -16.65 2.51 26.92
C LYS A 627 -17.77 3.47 26.51
N PRO A 628 -17.47 4.61 25.84
CA PRO A 628 -18.51 5.57 25.52
C PRO A 628 -19.51 4.82 24.65
N MET A 629 -20.75 4.66 25.13
CA MET A 629 -21.83 4.16 24.27
C MET A 629 -21.75 4.95 22.97
N LEU A 630 -21.78 4.27 21.83
CA LEU A 630 -21.79 4.92 20.53
C LEU A 630 -22.94 5.93 20.59
N ARG A 631 -22.56 7.22 20.68
CA ARG A 631 -23.54 8.27 20.91
C ARG A 631 -24.47 8.28 19.70
N LYS A 632 -25.70 8.74 19.92
CA LYS A 632 -26.57 9.09 18.80
C LYS A 632 -25.80 9.87 17.74
N ARG A 633 -26.09 9.70 16.44
CA ARG A 633 -25.47 10.48 15.36
C ARG A 633 -25.80 11.93 15.63
N GLN A 634 -24.91 12.58 16.35
CA GLN A 634 -25.01 14.00 16.56
C GLN A 634 -24.66 14.58 15.19
N PRO A 635 -25.51 15.41 14.56
CA PRO A 635 -24.99 16.28 13.53
C PRO A 635 -23.82 16.99 14.19
N TYR A 636 -22.60 16.78 13.69
CA TYR A 636 -21.37 17.30 14.29
C TYR A 636 -21.38 18.84 14.17
N TRP A 637 -22.19 19.47 15.00
CA TRP A 637 -22.22 20.88 15.28
C TRP A 637 -21.66 21.01 16.68
N TYR A 638 -20.45 21.52 16.71
CA TYR A 638 -19.75 21.88 17.92
C TYR A 638 -20.55 22.98 18.63
N LEU A 639 -21.51 22.61 19.49
CA LEU A 639 -22.42 23.57 20.12
C LEU A 639 -21.92 24.16 21.46
N ASP A 640 -20.62 24.06 21.81
CA ASP A 640 -20.16 24.56 23.13
C ASP A 640 -18.80 25.30 23.18
N LEU A 641 -18.20 25.77 22.07
CA LEU A 641 -16.97 26.63 22.15
C LEU A 641 -17.09 28.05 21.61
N VAL A 642 -18.29 28.57 21.37
CA VAL A 642 -18.48 30.02 21.29
C VAL A 642 -19.57 30.39 22.28
N LYS A 643 -19.15 30.68 23.53
CA LYS A 643 -19.94 31.59 24.37
C LYS A 643 -20.23 32.82 23.52
N PRO A 644 -21.50 33.21 23.29
CA PRO A 644 -21.73 34.58 22.89
C PRO A 644 -21.16 35.44 24.02
N LYS A 645 -20.27 36.38 23.68
CA LYS A 645 -20.16 37.58 24.49
C LYS A 645 -21.55 38.20 24.48
N ILE A 646 -22.32 37.94 25.54
CA ILE A 646 -23.41 38.81 25.90
C ILE A 646 -22.73 39.92 26.69
N ASP A 647 -22.46 41.02 26.00
CA ASP A 647 -22.30 42.30 26.68
C ASP A 647 -23.63 42.64 27.34
N GLN A 648 -23.65 42.59 28.68
CA GLN A 648 -24.29 43.57 29.57
C GLN A 648 -23.72 43.43 30.97
#